data_AF-A0A8T7JBV4-F1
#
_entry.id   AF-A0A8T7JBV4-F1
#
_cell.length_a   1.000
_cell.length_b   1.000
_cell.length_c   1.000
_cell.angle_alpha   90.00
_cell.angle_beta   90.00
_cell.angle_gamma   90.00
#
_symmetry.space_group_name_H-M   'P 1'
#
loop_
_entity.id
_entity.type
_entity.pdbx_description
1 polymer ?
#
loop_
_entity_poly.entity_id
_entity_poly.type
_entity_poly.pdbx_seq_one_letter_code
_entity_poly.pdbx_strand_id
1 'polypeptide(L)'
;MSLPETTNAKFVSIIPHSGIQFLDFGFDLNLHRISPMYTRVSEKSGNLLRRVNQDETFGGYLDEDGRKVSEDNLLSVNLPRALEAYVGKWLPLPLLRVAEETKSGSIRLERGPLNWARVRFTQLAEPDLSGFTHRVTVIVDTNLLDTLPNRPYAAPSKSDVMTGAQFMLANRMSDLDFLIEDSWGESIIEDANDTYLMDRYGPKRFESAKANQEPGLAFAFYAALMDFLSEIGLIPRFVFTDTVSEPIQYQPVNVDFVLDIGNSRTCGILIESGDSDDVDLNNSYSLELRDLSSAEVTYQHPFPSMIEFHRETFGNNRLTQRSRGDAFSWPTPARVGWEANRLFNAARDTDGQTGMSSPKRYLWDTREQSHDWFFNSFGSGGERPGRSPAIRGAFFQSITNSGEEWDKSDPDSACATQASYSRSSMMMFYIAEVIAQALMQINSYSQRSRRSNTSLPRRLNRIVLTMPTAMALSERKLFERRAGLAKKRVMELLKVPPDDTPELILKWDEATGTQAVFLYNEVKLNFRGESADFFSASSRFSDPDRHNRLRVASIDVGGGTTDLIITTYSLQDGDLITPVQEIHEGFNLAGDDIVRTVIEGHVLPCFEKYIEQSGVAEPKMLLASLFGESRANEDEREHLRRRLFSNQILIPVALRIISLYEHYDVSHGESAYTLKFLDIFDEESRPTESVMTYLKSGIETYGGVPLDFESIEFPIDLNVVDSRVSRLMGDVLGDLCELINHYSCDYVLLSGRPSMMPGVYNTVKAKLPVPVDRIISMHNYKVGAWYPFRDLRGRLSDPKTTAAVGAMICALSNGYLVGFNMKSDVMNPGSTARYIGRMDDSSQIKNTNLCFADINLEGGSTERNGASVPESGEVLFSGPMFIGFRQMNVERWPGTLMYRMDFADRSEAKRLNLPLRITLERIPEEDEAKKDFKLFEIESIEDADGMTLPRSLVRFRLQTLRNDQGYWMDTGSFDVDV
;
A
#
# COMPACT_ATOMS: atom_id res chain seq x y z
N MET A 1 10.61 14.74 -5.92
CA MET A 1 10.44 15.16 -4.50
C MET A 1 11.77 14.91 -3.79
N SER A 2 12.33 15.87 -3.03
CA SER A 2 13.64 15.67 -2.38
C SER A 2 13.51 14.77 -1.15
N LEU A 3 14.35 13.73 -1.04
CA LEU A 3 14.41 12.89 0.15
C LEU A 3 14.79 13.71 1.40
N PRO A 4 14.34 13.30 2.59
CA PRO A 4 14.94 13.71 3.86
C PRO A 4 16.44 13.43 3.85
N GLU A 5 17.28 14.44 3.64
CA GLU A 5 18.72 14.23 3.75
C GLU A 5 19.10 13.91 5.19
N THR A 6 19.90 12.85 5.33
CA THR A 6 20.67 12.67 6.55
C THR A 6 21.69 13.80 6.55
N THR A 7 21.36 14.92 7.21
CA THR A 7 22.21 16.13 7.31
C THR A 7 23.64 15.80 7.77
N ASN A 8 24.57 16.78 7.72
CA ASN A 8 25.98 16.73 8.17
C ASN A 8 26.19 16.36 9.66
N ALA A 9 25.45 15.38 10.18
CA ALA A 9 25.61 14.82 11.49
C ALA A 9 26.94 14.08 11.54
N LYS A 10 27.77 14.42 12.52
CA LYS A 10 29.02 13.70 12.76
C LYS A 10 28.79 12.22 13.10
N PHE A 11 27.64 11.93 13.71
CA PHE A 11 27.23 10.60 14.15
C PHE A 11 25.77 10.31 13.81
N VAL A 12 25.52 9.09 13.34
CA VAL A 12 24.18 8.50 13.17
C VAL A 12 23.98 7.43 14.23
N SER A 13 22.88 7.56 14.98
CA SER A 13 22.46 6.53 15.94
C SER A 13 21.60 5.47 15.23
N ILE A 14 21.89 4.20 15.48
CA ILE A 14 21.16 3.05 14.94
C ILE A 14 20.51 2.28 16.09
N ILE A 15 19.30 1.77 15.86
CA ILE A 15 18.58 0.93 16.82
C ILE A 15 18.79 -0.55 16.45
N PRO A 16 19.33 -1.40 17.34
CA PRO A 16 19.42 -2.84 17.10
C PRO A 16 18.07 -3.47 16.76
N HIS A 17 18.06 -4.48 15.89
CA HIS A 17 16.85 -5.25 15.52
C HIS A 17 15.68 -4.42 14.96
N SER A 18 15.96 -3.23 14.41
CA SER A 18 14.98 -2.36 13.75
C SER A 18 14.80 -2.63 12.24
N GLY A 19 15.29 -3.78 11.75
CA GLY A 19 15.25 -4.15 10.33
C GLY A 19 16.35 -3.50 9.49
N ILE A 20 16.05 -3.20 8.23
CA ILE A 20 16.97 -2.52 7.30
C ILE A 20 16.72 -1.02 7.38
N GLN A 21 17.76 -0.26 7.70
CA GLN A 21 17.68 1.19 7.88
C GLN A 21 18.33 1.90 6.69
N PHE A 22 17.63 2.89 6.14
CA PHE A 22 18.05 3.65 4.96
C PHE A 22 18.59 5.01 5.38
N LEU A 23 19.68 5.43 4.74
CA LEU A 23 20.26 6.76 4.87
C LEU A 23 20.50 7.33 3.49
N ASP A 24 19.95 8.50 3.24
CA ASP A 24 19.99 9.16 1.95
C ASP A 24 20.88 10.39 1.96
N PHE A 25 21.70 10.50 0.92
CA PHE A 25 22.63 11.58 0.67
C PHE A 25 22.56 12.02 -0.81
N GLY A 26 23.15 13.17 -1.15
CA GLY A 26 23.24 13.67 -2.52
C GLY A 26 24.57 14.36 -2.78
N PHE A 27 24.98 14.39 -4.05
CA PHE A 27 26.15 15.16 -4.50
C PHE A 27 25.95 15.68 -5.93
N ASP A 28 26.69 16.73 -6.27
CA ASP A 28 26.81 17.20 -7.66
C ASP A 28 28.15 16.74 -8.24
N LEU A 29 28.11 15.80 -9.18
CA LEU A 29 29.30 15.28 -9.85
C LEU A 29 30.15 16.38 -10.49
N ASN A 30 29.57 17.50 -10.94
CA ASN A 30 30.31 18.58 -11.58
C ASN A 30 31.25 19.33 -10.63
N LEU A 31 31.00 19.27 -9.32
CA LEU A 31 31.80 19.94 -8.29
C LEU A 31 33.01 19.11 -7.84
N HIS A 32 33.13 17.86 -8.29
CA HIS A 32 34.17 16.93 -7.83
C HIS A 32 35.01 16.42 -9.00
N ARG A 33 36.34 16.48 -8.85
CA ARG A 33 37.30 15.95 -9.84
C ARG A 33 38.33 15.08 -9.13
N ILE A 34 38.06 13.78 -9.06
CA ILE A 34 38.98 12.79 -8.50
C ILE A 34 39.34 11.78 -9.59
N SER A 35 40.63 11.56 -9.76
CA SER A 35 41.19 10.55 -10.67
C SER A 35 42.22 9.71 -9.92
N PRO A 36 41.77 8.79 -9.04
CA PRO A 36 42.70 7.99 -8.26
C PRO A 36 43.46 7.03 -9.19
N MET A 37 44.69 6.72 -8.80
CA MET A 37 45.54 5.75 -9.48
C MET A 37 45.80 4.59 -8.53
N TYR A 38 45.80 3.39 -9.09
CA TYR A 38 46.09 2.16 -8.35
C TYR A 38 47.17 1.36 -9.05
N THR A 39 47.85 0.50 -8.30
CA THR A 39 48.75 -0.51 -8.85
C THR A 39 48.42 -1.86 -8.23
N ARG A 40 48.69 -2.93 -8.98
CA ARG A 40 48.58 -4.28 -8.46
C ARG A 40 49.88 -4.70 -7.80
N VAL A 41 49.80 -5.32 -6.63
CA VAL A 41 50.92 -5.90 -5.91
C VAL A 41 50.63 -7.39 -5.69
N SER A 42 51.54 -8.25 -6.15
CA SER A 42 51.42 -9.69 -5.91
C SER A 42 51.98 -10.04 -4.52
N GLU A 43 51.10 -10.50 -3.62
CA GLU A 43 51.45 -10.99 -2.30
C GLU A 43 51.18 -12.50 -2.17
N LYS A 44 51.61 -13.12 -1.06
CA LYS A 44 51.40 -14.55 -0.81
C LYS A 44 49.91 -14.94 -0.69
N SER A 45 49.06 -13.97 -0.34
CA SER A 45 47.60 -14.11 -0.18
C SER A 45 46.82 -13.89 -1.48
N GLY A 46 47.44 -13.32 -2.52
CA GLY A 46 46.77 -12.99 -3.79
C GLY A 46 47.33 -11.72 -4.44
N ASN A 47 46.67 -11.26 -5.51
CA ASN A 47 46.97 -9.97 -6.11
C ASN A 47 46.12 -8.89 -5.41
N LEU A 48 46.77 -7.98 -4.68
CA LEU A 48 46.12 -6.88 -4.00
C LEU A 48 46.26 -5.59 -4.80
N LEU A 49 45.37 -4.64 -4.56
CA LEU A 49 45.44 -3.28 -5.12
C LEU A 49 46.03 -2.34 -4.08
N ARG A 50 46.84 -1.39 -4.50
CA ARG A 50 47.39 -0.33 -3.66
C ARG A 50 47.13 1.02 -4.30
N ARG A 51 46.73 2.01 -3.51
CA ARG A 51 46.58 3.38 -3.99
C ARG A 51 47.95 3.97 -4.29
N VAL A 52 48.03 4.71 -5.38
CA VAL A 52 49.27 5.28 -5.88
C VAL A 52 49.17 6.81 -5.84
N ASN A 53 50.21 7.44 -5.31
CA ASN A 53 50.38 8.88 -5.32
C ASN A 53 51.62 9.28 -6.10
N GLN A 54 51.57 10.44 -6.74
CA GLN A 54 52.74 11.00 -7.40
C GLN A 54 53.67 11.61 -6.34
N ASP A 55 54.94 11.24 -6.38
CA ASP A 55 55.98 11.83 -5.53
C ASP A 55 56.61 13.02 -6.26
N GLU A 56 56.36 14.23 -5.75
CA GLU A 56 56.86 15.48 -6.32
C GLU A 56 58.40 15.63 -6.20
N THR A 57 59.02 14.88 -5.30
CA THR A 57 60.45 15.00 -4.95
C THR A 57 61.36 14.28 -5.95
N PHE A 58 60.97 13.09 -6.40
CA PHE A 58 61.74 12.27 -7.34
C PHE A 58 61.11 12.20 -8.75
N GLY A 59 59.85 12.59 -8.92
CA GLY A 59 59.19 12.59 -10.24
C GLY A 59 58.78 11.19 -10.68
N GLY A 60 58.09 10.46 -9.80
CA GLY A 60 57.58 9.11 -10.07
C GLY A 60 56.38 8.77 -9.19
N TYR A 61 56.04 7.49 -9.11
CA TYR A 61 54.86 7.02 -8.38
C TYR A 61 55.24 6.14 -7.19
N LEU A 62 54.60 6.38 -6.05
CA LEU A 62 54.73 5.58 -4.84
C LEU A 62 53.38 4.97 -4.47
N ASP A 63 53.38 3.71 -4.05
CA ASP A 63 52.21 3.11 -3.41
C ASP A 63 52.01 3.63 -1.97
N GLU A 64 50.88 3.28 -1.34
CA GLU A 64 50.56 3.67 0.04
C GLU A 64 51.56 3.17 1.10
N ASP A 65 52.39 2.16 0.77
CA ASP A 65 53.47 1.65 1.61
C ASP A 65 54.82 2.35 1.33
N GLY A 66 54.85 3.32 0.41
CA GLY A 66 56.05 4.07 0.03
C GLY A 66 56.99 3.31 -0.94
N ARG A 67 56.52 2.28 -1.62
CA ARG A 67 57.29 1.50 -2.60
C ARG A 67 57.15 2.13 -3.99
N LYS A 68 58.23 2.09 -4.78
CA LYS A 68 58.23 2.62 -6.16
C LYS A 68 57.38 1.77 -7.10
N VAL A 69 56.55 2.42 -7.90
CA VAL A 69 55.62 1.81 -8.84
C VAL A 69 56.04 2.12 -10.28
N SER A 70 55.99 1.12 -11.16
CA SER A 70 56.23 1.29 -12.61
C SER A 70 55.00 1.90 -13.28
N GLU A 71 55.20 2.82 -14.23
CA GLU A 71 54.11 3.45 -14.99
C GLU A 71 53.26 2.43 -15.77
N ASP A 72 53.89 1.37 -16.28
CA ASP A 72 53.21 0.29 -17.03
C ASP A 72 52.20 -0.51 -16.19
N ASN A 73 52.23 -0.39 -14.85
CA ASN A 73 51.35 -1.11 -13.94
C ASN A 73 50.24 -0.23 -13.34
N LEU A 74 50.13 1.02 -13.78
CA LEU A 74 49.16 1.97 -13.26
C LEU A 74 47.77 1.76 -13.86
N LEU A 75 46.79 1.62 -12.98
CA LEU A 75 45.37 1.65 -13.29
C LEU A 75 44.83 3.03 -12.93
N SER A 76 44.64 3.89 -13.93
CA SER A 76 44.01 5.20 -13.74
C SER A 76 42.50 5.07 -13.83
N VAL A 77 41.80 5.50 -12.78
CA VAL A 77 40.33 5.44 -12.73
C VAL A 77 39.75 6.84 -12.92
N ASN A 78 38.75 6.93 -13.79
CA ASN A 78 37.93 8.12 -13.99
C ASN A 78 36.60 7.93 -13.22
N LEU A 79 36.29 8.82 -12.28
CA LEU A 79 35.12 8.69 -11.41
C LEU A 79 33.78 8.57 -12.18
N PRO A 80 33.45 9.43 -13.17
CA PRO A 80 32.29 9.24 -14.03
C PRO A 80 32.18 7.84 -14.66
N ARG A 81 33.30 7.25 -15.09
CA ARG A 81 33.30 5.88 -15.66
C ARG A 81 33.05 4.81 -14.58
N ALA A 82 33.58 5.00 -13.37
CA ALA A 82 33.29 4.11 -12.25
C ALA A 82 31.82 4.20 -11.80
N LEU A 83 31.24 5.40 -11.79
CA LEU A 83 29.81 5.60 -11.53
C LEU A 83 28.95 4.95 -12.63
N GLU A 84 29.29 5.14 -13.91
CA GLU A 84 28.60 4.48 -15.04
C GLU A 84 28.59 2.95 -14.87
N ALA A 85 29.69 2.36 -14.38
CA ALA A 85 29.80 0.93 -14.18
C ALA A 85 28.89 0.39 -13.06
N TYR A 86 28.59 1.19 -12.05
CA TYR A 86 27.93 0.71 -10.82
C TYR A 86 26.64 1.45 -10.43
N VAL A 87 26.18 2.41 -11.24
CA VAL A 87 24.90 3.08 -11.05
C VAL A 87 23.75 2.06 -10.96
N GLY A 88 22.87 2.28 -10.00
CA GLY A 88 21.71 1.43 -9.71
C GLY A 88 22.03 0.10 -9.04
N LYS A 89 23.32 -0.26 -8.84
CA LYS A 89 23.74 -1.50 -8.19
C LYS A 89 24.01 -1.30 -6.71
N TRP A 90 23.71 -2.34 -5.91
CA TRP A 90 24.07 -2.38 -4.51
C TRP A 90 25.46 -2.98 -4.33
N LEU A 91 26.37 -2.18 -3.78
CA LEU A 91 27.76 -2.55 -3.52
C LEU A 91 28.01 -2.68 -2.01
N PRO A 92 29.00 -3.49 -1.58
CA PRO A 92 29.43 -3.52 -0.18
C PRO A 92 29.88 -2.12 0.28
N LEU A 93 29.45 -1.68 1.45
CA LEU A 93 29.97 -0.46 2.09
C LEU A 93 30.80 -0.88 3.32
N PRO A 94 32.13 -0.68 3.32
CA PRO A 94 33.00 -1.18 4.37
C PRO A 94 32.95 -0.24 5.59
N LEU A 95 31.87 -0.33 6.35
CA LEU A 95 31.72 0.35 7.64
C LEU A 95 32.38 -0.49 8.73
N LEU A 96 33.66 -0.25 8.98
CA LEU A 96 34.47 -1.02 9.92
C LEU A 96 34.46 -0.41 11.33
N ARG A 97 34.62 -1.26 12.34
CA ARG A 97 34.72 -0.83 13.73
C ARG A 97 36.02 -0.06 13.97
N VAL A 98 35.94 1.05 14.69
CA VAL A 98 37.10 1.81 15.18
C VAL A 98 37.73 1.07 16.36
N ALA A 99 38.96 0.60 16.19
CA ALA A 99 39.72 -0.10 17.23
C ALA A 99 40.43 0.88 18.17
N GLU A 100 41.06 1.90 17.59
CA GLU A 100 41.80 2.93 18.32
C GLU A 100 41.74 4.26 17.55
N GLU A 101 41.53 5.34 18.27
CA GLU A 101 41.66 6.71 17.75
C GLU A 101 42.67 7.45 18.64
N THR A 102 43.85 7.73 18.09
CA THR A 102 44.92 8.38 18.85
C THR A 102 44.62 9.87 19.05
N LYS A 103 45.26 10.49 20.05
CA LYS A 103 45.13 11.94 20.29
C LYS A 103 45.60 12.79 19.11
N SER A 104 46.45 12.26 18.23
CA SER A 104 46.88 12.91 16.99
C SER A 104 45.87 12.76 15.84
N GLY A 105 44.74 12.08 16.06
CA GLY A 105 43.69 11.87 15.06
C GLY A 105 43.93 10.69 14.13
N SER A 106 44.92 9.83 14.40
CA SER A 106 45.11 8.62 13.59
C SER A 106 44.11 7.55 14.02
N ILE A 107 43.35 7.05 13.06
CA ILE A 107 42.32 6.03 13.30
C ILE A 107 42.85 4.69 12.80
N ARG A 108 42.69 3.66 13.64
CA ARG A 108 42.92 2.26 13.29
C ARG A 108 41.60 1.51 13.32
N LEU A 109 41.31 0.78 12.25
CA LEU A 109 40.08 0.00 12.09
C LEU A 109 40.33 -1.48 12.41
N GLU A 110 39.29 -2.17 12.90
CA GLU A 110 39.27 -3.64 13.01
C GLU A 110 38.91 -4.29 11.68
N ARG A 111 39.21 -5.59 11.54
CA ARG A 111 38.79 -6.41 10.40
C ARG A 111 37.30 -6.77 10.52
N GLY A 112 36.43 -5.82 10.19
CA GLY A 112 34.98 -5.99 10.17
C GLY A 112 34.21 -5.00 11.06
N PRO A 113 32.88 -5.08 11.07
CA PRO A 113 32.06 -6.07 10.38
C PRO A 113 31.91 -5.82 8.87
N LEU A 114 31.83 -6.88 8.06
CA LEU A 114 31.95 -6.76 6.58
C LEU A 114 30.63 -6.85 5.78
N ASN A 115 29.57 -7.47 6.27
CA ASN A 115 28.33 -7.75 5.52
C ASN A 115 27.07 -7.24 6.24
N TRP A 116 27.13 -5.98 6.67
CA TRP A 116 26.05 -5.29 7.39
C TRP A 116 25.68 -3.93 6.79
N ALA A 117 26.47 -3.39 5.86
CA ALA A 117 26.16 -2.16 5.15
C ALA A 117 26.35 -2.29 3.63
N ARG A 118 25.48 -1.64 2.85
CA ARG A 118 25.56 -1.54 1.39
C ARG A 118 25.31 -0.11 0.93
N VAL A 119 25.82 0.23 -0.24
CA VAL A 119 25.63 1.53 -0.88
C VAL A 119 25.12 1.37 -2.31
N ARG A 120 24.24 2.27 -2.73
CA ARG A 120 23.74 2.39 -4.10
C ARG A 120 23.91 3.83 -4.56
N PHE A 121 24.42 3.99 -5.77
CA PHE A 121 24.52 5.29 -6.45
C PHE A 121 23.42 5.37 -7.51
N THR A 122 22.64 6.45 -7.51
CA THR A 122 21.59 6.69 -8.50
C THR A 122 21.85 8.02 -9.18
N GLN A 123 21.88 8.03 -10.51
CA GLN A 123 21.92 9.26 -11.29
C GLN A 123 20.49 9.79 -11.46
N LEU A 124 20.28 11.07 -11.21
CA LEU A 124 18.98 11.72 -11.41
C LEU A 124 18.82 12.18 -12.86
N ALA A 125 17.59 12.09 -13.39
CA ALA A 125 17.26 12.58 -14.74
C ALA A 125 17.45 14.10 -14.84
N GLU A 126 16.99 14.82 -13.81
CA GLU A 126 17.24 16.23 -13.60
C GLU A 126 17.78 16.46 -12.18
N PRO A 127 18.58 17.51 -11.95
CA PRO A 127 19.01 17.87 -10.61
C PRO A 127 17.80 18.10 -9.69
N ASP A 128 17.90 17.66 -8.44
CA ASP A 128 16.83 17.88 -7.48
C ASP A 128 16.76 19.33 -6.96
N LEU A 129 15.83 19.60 -6.04
CA LEU A 129 15.65 20.94 -5.43
C LEU A 129 16.90 21.45 -4.70
N SER A 130 17.81 20.56 -4.28
CA SER A 130 19.09 20.91 -3.66
C SER A 130 20.21 21.08 -4.69
N GLY A 131 19.92 20.85 -5.98
CA GLY A 131 20.88 20.90 -7.09
C GLY A 131 21.73 19.65 -7.25
N PHE A 132 21.42 18.56 -6.55
CA PHE A 132 22.21 17.33 -6.66
C PHE A 132 21.91 16.61 -7.97
N THR A 133 22.96 16.10 -8.62
CA THR A 133 22.84 15.30 -9.86
C THR A 133 22.78 13.81 -9.58
N HIS A 134 23.21 13.38 -8.39
CA HIS A 134 23.25 11.99 -7.98
C HIS A 134 22.76 11.85 -6.53
N ARG A 135 22.10 10.72 -6.26
CA ARG A 135 21.75 10.25 -4.92
C ARG A 135 22.64 9.09 -4.50
N VAL A 136 22.98 9.05 -3.22
CA VAL A 136 23.66 7.93 -2.58
C VAL A 136 22.75 7.41 -1.47
N THR A 137 22.28 6.19 -1.63
CA THR A 137 21.49 5.52 -0.59
C THR A 137 22.36 4.47 0.07
N VAL A 138 22.54 4.60 1.38
CA VAL A 138 23.18 3.60 2.24
C VAL A 138 22.10 2.83 2.96
N ILE A 139 22.26 1.51 3.00
CA ILE A 139 21.45 0.66 3.87
C ILE A 139 22.34 -0.01 4.90
N VAL A 140 21.83 -0.13 6.12
CA VAL A 140 22.44 -0.93 7.18
C VAL A 140 21.45 -1.95 7.69
N ASP A 141 21.90 -3.18 7.87
CA ASP A 141 21.16 -4.26 8.52
C ASP A 141 21.46 -4.23 10.01
N THR A 142 20.42 -4.01 10.81
CA THR A 142 20.55 -3.78 12.26
C THR A 142 20.52 -5.04 13.10
N ASN A 143 20.47 -6.22 12.47
CA ASN A 143 20.57 -7.49 13.19
C ASN A 143 21.96 -7.70 13.76
N LEU A 144 22.01 -8.08 15.03
CA LEU A 144 23.26 -8.39 15.71
C LEU A 144 23.69 -9.84 15.48
N LEU A 145 25.00 -10.07 15.43
CA LEU A 145 25.61 -11.37 15.28
C LEU A 145 26.50 -11.71 16.48
N ASP A 146 26.27 -12.86 17.10
CA ASP A 146 27.12 -13.32 18.19
C ASP A 146 28.55 -13.61 17.69
N THR A 147 29.53 -13.12 18.44
CA THR A 147 30.95 -13.38 18.21
C THR A 147 31.29 -14.78 18.68
N LEU A 148 31.65 -15.66 17.74
CA LEU A 148 32.08 -17.03 18.02
C LEU A 148 33.51 -17.26 17.47
N PRO A 149 34.35 -18.08 18.12
CA PRO A 149 35.67 -18.42 17.60
C PRO A 149 35.57 -18.98 16.17
N ASN A 150 36.41 -18.47 15.26
CA ASN A 150 36.45 -18.84 13.83
C ASN A 150 35.21 -18.48 12.99
N ARG A 151 34.26 -17.70 13.52
CA ARG A 151 33.17 -17.13 12.72
C ARG A 151 33.61 -15.78 12.13
N PRO A 152 33.39 -15.51 10.83
CA PRO A 152 33.64 -14.19 10.27
C PRO A 152 32.88 -13.09 11.00
N TYR A 153 33.54 -11.96 11.26
CA TYR A 153 32.89 -10.78 11.82
C TYR A 153 32.06 -10.10 10.72
N ALA A 154 30.85 -10.61 10.51
CA ALA A 154 30.01 -10.22 9.38
C ALA A 154 29.01 -9.10 9.71
N ALA A 155 28.58 -8.97 10.96
CA ALA A 155 27.69 -7.92 11.43
C ALA A 155 28.04 -7.51 12.87
N PRO A 156 27.65 -6.30 13.31
CA PRO A 156 27.84 -5.84 14.68
C PRO A 156 27.31 -6.84 15.71
N SER A 157 27.96 -6.92 16.87
CA SER A 157 27.61 -7.83 17.96
C SER A 157 26.97 -7.10 19.13
N LYS A 158 26.37 -7.85 20.08
CA LYS A 158 25.90 -7.27 21.35
C LYS A 158 27.01 -6.53 22.11
N SER A 159 28.24 -7.05 22.08
CA SER A 159 29.40 -6.42 22.71
C SER A 159 29.71 -5.04 22.10
N ASP A 160 29.57 -4.90 20.79
CA ASP A 160 29.79 -3.63 20.10
C ASP A 160 28.77 -2.57 20.52
N VAL A 161 27.51 -2.99 20.68
CA VAL A 161 26.43 -2.13 21.19
C VAL A 161 26.71 -1.68 22.62
N MET A 162 27.00 -2.61 23.52
CA MET A 162 27.25 -2.33 24.95
C MET A 162 28.48 -1.45 25.18
N THR A 163 29.50 -1.55 24.32
CA THR A 163 30.73 -0.74 24.43
C THR A 163 30.64 0.61 23.73
N GLY A 164 29.52 0.92 23.07
CA GLY A 164 29.37 2.14 22.30
C GLY A 164 30.34 2.22 21.12
N ALA A 165 30.62 1.09 20.48
CA ALA A 165 31.55 1.01 19.36
C ALA A 165 31.13 1.95 18.23
N GLN A 166 32.12 2.60 17.62
CA GLN A 166 31.93 3.47 16.47
C GLN A 166 32.30 2.70 15.20
N PHE A 167 31.51 2.90 14.14
CA PHE A 167 31.78 2.36 12.82
C PHE A 167 31.93 3.48 11.81
N MET A 168 32.89 3.36 10.89
CA MET A 168 33.13 4.38 9.88
C MET A 168 33.57 3.76 8.55
N LEU A 169 33.39 4.54 7.47
CA LEU A 169 33.83 4.15 6.14
C LEU A 169 35.35 3.95 6.09
N ALA A 170 35.77 2.75 5.69
CA ALA A 170 37.15 2.46 5.34
C ALA A 170 37.43 2.83 3.88
N ASN A 171 38.59 3.44 3.62
CA ASN A 171 39.03 3.81 2.28
C ASN A 171 40.50 3.47 1.98
N ARG A 172 41.30 3.10 2.98
CA ARG A 172 42.68 2.63 2.73
C ARG A 172 42.64 1.25 2.11
N MET A 173 43.54 0.96 1.16
CA MET A 173 43.48 -0.34 0.48
C MET A 173 43.77 -1.50 1.45
N SER A 174 44.66 -1.31 2.41
CA SER A 174 44.90 -2.28 3.49
C SER A 174 43.65 -2.63 4.32
N ASP A 175 42.70 -1.69 4.49
CA ASP A 175 41.43 -1.96 5.16
C ASP A 175 40.40 -2.64 4.22
N LEU A 176 40.49 -2.38 2.90
CA LEU A 176 39.65 -3.00 1.88
C LEU A 176 40.11 -4.41 1.49
N ASP A 177 41.39 -4.75 1.67
CA ASP A 177 41.95 -6.08 1.39
C ASP A 177 41.16 -7.17 2.12
N PHE A 178 40.65 -6.88 3.32
CA PHE A 178 39.82 -7.80 4.10
C PHE A 178 38.54 -8.24 3.37
N LEU A 179 37.97 -7.36 2.54
CA LEU A 179 36.78 -7.66 1.74
C LEU A 179 37.09 -8.62 0.59
N ILE A 180 38.30 -8.54 0.05
CA ILE A 180 38.80 -9.43 -1.02
C ILE A 180 39.14 -10.81 -0.45
N GLU A 181 39.85 -10.86 0.68
CA GLU A 181 40.26 -12.12 1.31
C GLU A 181 39.08 -13.03 1.68
N ASP A 182 37.92 -12.45 2.05
CA ASP A 182 36.70 -13.19 2.38
C ASP A 182 35.90 -13.65 1.12
N SER A 183 36.40 -13.38 -0.09
CA SER A 183 35.91 -13.78 -1.44
C SER A 183 34.52 -13.28 -1.88
N TRP A 184 33.58 -13.08 -0.96
CA TRP A 184 32.20 -12.71 -1.31
C TRP A 184 32.10 -11.25 -1.78
N GLY A 185 32.89 -10.34 -1.20
CA GLY A 185 32.83 -8.93 -1.54
C GLY A 185 33.34 -8.66 -2.94
N GLU A 186 34.46 -9.28 -3.31
CA GLU A 186 34.96 -9.33 -4.68
C GLU A 186 33.90 -9.90 -5.63
N SER A 187 33.22 -10.99 -5.25
CA SER A 187 32.17 -11.59 -6.08
C SER A 187 31.01 -10.63 -6.39
N ILE A 188 30.57 -9.78 -5.44
CA ILE A 188 29.51 -8.78 -5.71
C ILE A 188 30.01 -7.70 -6.67
N ILE A 189 31.25 -7.24 -6.49
CA ILE A 189 31.84 -6.20 -7.34
C ILE A 189 32.02 -6.73 -8.78
N GLU A 190 32.42 -7.99 -8.91
CA GLU A 190 32.51 -8.70 -10.18
C GLU A 190 31.13 -8.90 -10.82
N ASP A 191 30.12 -9.33 -10.06
CA ASP A 191 28.73 -9.50 -10.55
C ASP A 191 28.14 -8.18 -11.07
N ALA A 192 28.40 -7.07 -10.37
CA ALA A 192 28.01 -5.74 -10.81
C ALA A 192 28.74 -5.32 -12.10
N ASN A 193 30.05 -5.57 -12.20
CA ASN A 193 30.85 -5.27 -13.39
C ASN A 193 30.44 -6.15 -14.57
N ASP A 194 30.17 -7.43 -14.35
CA ASP A 194 29.68 -8.35 -15.36
C ASP A 194 28.34 -7.90 -15.92
N THR A 195 27.43 -7.46 -15.05
CA THR A 195 26.15 -6.89 -15.46
C THR A 195 26.36 -5.64 -16.31
N TYR A 196 27.25 -4.74 -15.91
CA TYR A 196 27.60 -3.55 -16.70
C TYR A 196 28.18 -3.91 -18.09
N LEU A 197 29.11 -4.86 -18.16
CA LEU A 197 29.66 -5.31 -19.44
C LEU A 197 28.60 -5.97 -20.32
N MET A 198 27.69 -6.74 -19.71
CA MET A 198 26.56 -7.35 -20.40
C MET A 198 25.62 -6.30 -20.97
N ASP A 199 25.26 -5.28 -20.19
CA ASP A 199 24.37 -4.19 -20.61
C ASP A 199 25.01 -3.34 -21.72
N ARG A 200 26.31 -3.04 -21.60
CA ARG A 200 27.06 -2.20 -22.55
C ARG A 200 27.39 -2.89 -23.87
N TYR A 201 27.77 -4.17 -23.84
CA TYR A 201 28.28 -4.89 -25.03
C TYR A 201 27.32 -5.96 -25.55
N GLY A 202 26.31 -6.34 -24.76
CA GLY A 202 25.35 -7.40 -25.05
C GLY A 202 25.92 -8.82 -24.91
N PRO A 203 25.05 -9.86 -24.89
CA PRO A 203 25.43 -11.24 -24.61
C PRO A 203 26.48 -11.83 -25.56
N LYS A 204 26.52 -11.36 -26.81
CA LYS A 204 27.44 -11.87 -27.83
C LYS A 204 28.88 -11.40 -27.65
N ARG A 205 29.08 -10.22 -27.02
CA ARG A 205 30.40 -9.60 -26.87
C ARG A 205 30.87 -9.54 -25.42
N PHE A 206 30.01 -9.88 -24.46
CA PHE A 206 30.31 -9.94 -23.04
C PHE A 206 31.64 -10.66 -22.72
N GLU A 207 31.79 -11.92 -23.16
CA GLU A 207 33.00 -12.72 -22.86
C GLU A 207 34.29 -12.08 -23.39
N SER A 208 34.24 -11.54 -24.61
CA SER A 208 35.40 -10.84 -25.19
C SER A 208 35.68 -9.52 -24.47
N ALA A 209 34.65 -8.79 -24.06
CA ALA A 209 34.82 -7.55 -23.31
C ALA A 209 35.43 -7.82 -21.92
N LYS A 210 34.97 -8.87 -21.24
CA LYS A 210 35.50 -9.32 -19.94
C LYS A 210 36.95 -9.78 -20.05
N ALA A 211 37.29 -10.57 -21.07
CA ALA A 211 38.66 -11.04 -21.29
C ALA A 211 39.65 -9.92 -21.65
N ASN A 212 39.17 -8.85 -22.30
CA ASN A 212 40.00 -7.69 -22.67
C ASN A 212 40.08 -6.62 -21.56
N GLN A 213 39.34 -6.77 -20.46
CA GLN A 213 39.39 -5.83 -19.34
C GLN A 213 40.73 -5.97 -18.60
N GLU A 214 41.34 -4.84 -18.24
CA GLU A 214 42.55 -4.84 -17.42
C GLU A 214 42.27 -5.56 -16.08
N PRO A 215 43.09 -6.55 -15.69
CA PRO A 215 42.88 -7.29 -14.44
C PRO A 215 42.84 -6.36 -13.22
N GLY A 216 41.79 -6.50 -12.41
CA GLY A 216 41.59 -5.67 -11.20
C GLY A 216 40.87 -4.34 -11.44
N LEU A 217 40.52 -4.00 -12.70
CA LEU A 217 39.84 -2.73 -13.01
C LEU A 217 38.48 -2.60 -12.32
N ALA A 218 37.71 -3.69 -12.21
CA ALA A 218 36.42 -3.69 -11.49
C ALA A 218 36.61 -3.26 -10.03
N PHE A 219 37.55 -3.89 -9.32
CA PHE A 219 37.84 -3.50 -7.93
C PHE A 219 38.44 -2.09 -7.84
N ALA A 220 39.23 -1.65 -8.81
CA ALA A 220 39.74 -0.28 -8.86
C ALA A 220 38.60 0.75 -9.03
N PHE A 221 37.57 0.46 -9.83
CA PHE A 221 36.36 1.30 -9.90
C PHE A 221 35.63 1.36 -8.56
N TYR A 222 35.49 0.21 -7.89
CA TYR A 222 34.88 0.16 -6.56
C TYR A 222 35.67 0.98 -5.53
N ALA A 223 36.99 0.78 -5.46
CA ALA A 223 37.88 1.51 -4.57
C ALA A 223 37.83 3.03 -4.83
N ALA A 224 37.76 3.45 -6.09
CA ALA A 224 37.61 4.86 -6.46
C ALA A 224 36.30 5.48 -5.94
N LEU A 225 35.21 4.72 -5.92
CA LEU A 225 33.95 5.17 -5.32
C LEU A 225 34.05 5.29 -3.80
N MET A 226 34.73 4.36 -3.11
CA MET A 226 34.96 4.45 -1.67
C MET A 226 35.86 5.64 -1.29
N ASP A 227 36.93 5.85 -2.07
CA ASP A 227 37.80 7.02 -1.96
C ASP A 227 37.02 8.32 -2.15
N PHE A 228 36.16 8.38 -3.18
CA PHE A 228 35.30 9.54 -3.42
C PHE A 228 34.38 9.83 -2.24
N LEU A 229 33.64 8.83 -1.73
CA LEU A 229 32.75 8.98 -0.57
C LEU A 229 33.50 9.47 0.67
N SER A 230 34.73 9.00 0.87
CA SER A 230 35.59 9.41 1.99
C SER A 230 36.09 10.84 1.84
N GLU A 231 36.55 11.24 0.64
CA GLU A 231 37.12 12.57 0.38
C GLU A 231 36.09 13.68 0.55
N ILE A 232 34.85 13.47 0.10
CA ILE A 232 33.76 14.43 0.29
C ILE A 232 33.16 14.39 1.70
N GLY A 233 33.53 13.40 2.52
CA GLY A 233 33.02 13.23 3.88
C GLY A 233 31.52 12.95 3.96
N LEU A 234 30.94 12.28 2.94
CA LEU A 234 29.49 12.09 2.84
C LEU A 234 28.94 11.15 3.91
N ILE A 235 29.70 10.11 4.24
CA ILE A 235 29.24 9.03 5.12
C ILE A 235 29.64 9.33 6.57
N PRO A 236 28.65 9.51 7.48
CA PRO A 236 28.92 9.80 8.89
C PRO A 236 29.41 8.56 9.64
N ARG A 237 29.85 8.75 10.90
CA ARG A 237 30.13 7.62 11.79
C ARG A 237 28.82 7.03 12.33
N PHE A 238 28.77 5.72 12.53
CA PHE A 238 27.61 5.02 13.05
C PHE A 238 27.86 4.54 14.47
N VAL A 239 26.85 4.65 15.33
CA VAL A 239 26.88 4.14 16.71
C VAL A 239 25.53 3.50 17.00
N PHE A 240 25.54 2.34 17.66
CA PHE A 240 24.29 1.73 18.12
C PHE A 240 23.83 2.36 19.44
N THR A 241 22.53 2.57 19.55
CA THR A 241 21.89 2.88 20.84
C THR A 241 21.82 1.59 21.64
N ASP A 242 22.23 1.63 22.90
CA ASP A 242 22.30 0.44 23.74
C ASP A 242 20.91 -0.04 24.19
N THR A 243 20.27 -0.89 23.39
CA THR A 243 18.97 -1.56 23.71
C THR A 243 19.15 -2.96 24.28
N VAL A 244 20.39 -3.40 24.51
CA VAL A 244 20.69 -4.82 24.80
C VAL A 244 21.23 -5.03 26.20
N SER A 245 21.75 -3.99 26.86
CA SER A 245 22.15 -4.05 28.27
C SER A 245 20.93 -4.23 29.18
N GLU A 246 21.08 -5.06 30.21
CA GLU A 246 20.09 -5.25 31.27
C GLU A 246 20.61 -4.66 32.60
N PRO A 247 19.82 -3.81 33.30
CA PRO A 247 18.52 -3.29 32.89
C PRO A 247 18.64 -2.25 31.77
N ILE A 248 17.65 -2.18 30.89
CA ILE A 248 17.57 -1.15 29.85
C ILE A 248 17.49 0.22 30.52
N GLN A 249 18.34 1.16 30.11
CA GLN A 249 18.52 2.44 30.80
C GLN A 249 17.49 3.53 30.43
N TYR A 250 16.56 3.22 29.55
CA TYR A 250 15.57 4.16 29.03
C TYR A 250 14.26 3.47 28.66
N GLN A 251 13.21 4.26 28.54
CA GLN A 251 11.92 3.81 28.06
C GLN A 251 11.79 4.08 26.56
N PRO A 252 11.47 3.08 25.73
CA PRO A 252 11.16 3.31 24.32
C PRO A 252 9.98 4.28 24.16
N VAL A 253 10.01 5.09 23.10
CA VAL A 253 8.89 5.95 22.74
C VAL A 253 7.80 5.08 22.10
N ASN A 254 6.61 5.09 22.68
CA ASN A 254 5.45 4.39 22.13
C ASN A 254 4.92 5.15 20.91
N VAL A 255 4.61 4.41 19.83
CA VAL A 255 4.02 4.95 18.60
C VAL A 255 2.69 4.26 18.32
N ASP A 256 1.63 5.03 18.21
CA ASP A 256 0.33 4.52 17.72
C ASP A 256 0.30 4.68 16.19
N PHE A 257 -0.01 3.60 15.48
CA PHE A 257 -0.11 3.55 14.02
C PHE A 257 -1.56 3.44 13.60
N VAL A 258 -2.09 4.46 12.91
CA VAL A 258 -3.46 4.50 12.40
C VAL A 258 -3.44 4.35 10.89
N LEU A 259 -4.22 3.41 10.37
CA LEU A 259 -4.24 3.06 8.95
C LEU A 259 -5.68 2.96 8.45
N ASP A 260 -5.97 3.75 7.42
CA ASP A 260 -7.21 3.72 6.68
C ASP A 260 -6.98 3.10 5.31
N ILE A 261 -7.47 1.87 5.12
CA ILE A 261 -7.31 1.11 3.87
C ILE A 261 -8.60 1.21 3.07
N GLY A 262 -8.69 2.14 2.13
CA GLY A 262 -9.80 2.21 1.19
C GLY A 262 -9.66 1.21 0.03
N ASN A 263 -10.72 1.06 -0.76
CA ASN A 263 -10.67 0.23 -1.97
C ASN A 263 -9.65 0.77 -3.00
N SER A 264 -9.62 2.08 -3.23
CA SER A 264 -8.73 2.65 -4.26
C SER A 264 -7.47 3.29 -3.68
N ARG A 265 -7.55 3.88 -2.47
CA ARG A 265 -6.44 4.58 -1.80
C ARG A 265 -6.39 4.26 -0.30
N THR A 266 -5.16 4.24 0.22
CA THR A 266 -4.82 4.00 1.63
C THR A 266 -4.10 5.21 2.22
N CYS A 267 -4.35 5.52 3.50
CA CYS A 267 -3.72 6.59 4.25
C CYS A 267 -3.23 6.07 5.61
N GLY A 268 -1.98 6.37 5.99
CA GLY A 268 -1.40 5.99 7.27
C GLY A 268 -0.85 7.18 8.05
N ILE A 269 -0.98 7.14 9.38
CA ILE A 269 -0.51 8.17 10.32
C ILE A 269 0.14 7.49 11.52
N LEU A 270 1.23 8.05 12.00
CA LEU A 270 1.97 7.61 13.18
C LEU A 270 1.96 8.74 14.23
N ILE A 271 1.79 8.40 15.50
CA ILE A 271 1.78 9.36 16.62
C ILE A 271 2.72 8.89 17.72
N GLU A 272 3.75 9.69 18.02
CA GLU A 272 4.62 9.47 19.17
C GLU A 272 3.95 9.95 20.47
N SER A 273 4.05 9.13 21.52
CA SER A 273 3.72 9.57 22.89
C SER A 273 4.68 10.69 23.33
N GLY A 274 4.18 11.67 24.08
CA GLY A 274 4.99 12.79 24.59
C GLY A 274 5.91 12.40 25.76
N ASP A 275 6.71 13.37 26.23
CA ASP A 275 7.54 13.23 27.45
C ASP A 275 6.72 13.25 28.75
N SER A 276 5.51 13.82 28.68
CA SER A 276 4.45 13.76 29.68
C SER A 276 3.43 12.70 29.30
N ASP A 277 2.62 12.22 30.25
CA ASP A 277 1.47 11.33 29.96
C ASP A 277 0.44 11.94 28.96
N ASP A 278 0.57 13.24 28.63
CA ASP A 278 -0.22 13.95 27.62
C ASP A 278 0.33 13.74 26.19
N VAL A 279 -0.58 13.50 25.23
CA VAL A 279 -0.24 13.37 23.80
C VAL A 279 -0.50 14.70 23.07
N ASP A 280 0.54 15.27 22.47
CA ASP A 280 0.40 16.40 21.54
C ASP A 280 0.16 15.89 20.12
N LEU A 281 -0.97 16.24 19.50
CA LEU A 281 -1.27 15.92 18.10
C LEU A 281 -0.22 16.47 17.13
N ASN A 282 0.55 17.49 17.52
CA ASN A 282 1.68 17.98 16.73
C ASN A 282 2.84 16.96 16.63
N ASN A 283 2.86 15.93 17.48
CA ASN A 283 3.80 14.82 17.38
C ASN A 283 3.39 13.76 16.35
N SER A 284 2.27 13.95 15.66
CA SER A 284 1.84 13.07 14.55
C SER A 284 2.61 13.32 13.26
N TYR A 285 2.68 12.31 12.40
CA TYR A 285 3.27 12.39 11.07
C TYR A 285 2.73 11.30 10.14
N SER A 286 2.82 11.57 8.83
CA SER A 286 2.37 10.65 7.79
C SER A 286 3.24 9.39 7.72
N LEU A 287 2.61 8.26 7.40
CA LEU A 287 3.31 7.06 6.94
C LEU A 287 4.05 7.39 5.63
N GLU A 288 5.35 7.08 5.60
CA GLU A 288 6.20 7.22 4.43
C GLU A 288 6.54 5.82 3.90
N LEU A 289 6.15 5.52 2.67
CA LEU A 289 6.53 4.28 1.99
C LEU A 289 7.81 4.51 1.19
N ARG A 290 8.79 3.62 1.33
CA ARG A 290 9.97 3.61 0.46
C ARG A 290 9.78 2.64 -0.69
N ASP A 291 10.05 3.08 -1.91
CA ASP A 291 10.12 2.20 -3.09
C ASP A 291 11.39 1.36 -2.97
N LEU A 292 11.27 0.06 -2.70
CA LEU A 292 12.44 -0.78 -2.42
C LEU A 292 13.23 -1.08 -3.69
N SER A 293 12.56 -1.17 -4.84
CA SER A 293 13.21 -1.37 -6.14
C SER A 293 13.81 -0.08 -6.73
N SER A 294 13.38 1.09 -6.24
CA SER A 294 13.97 2.42 -6.51
C SER A 294 14.23 3.17 -5.20
N ALA A 295 15.23 2.71 -4.43
CA ALA A 295 15.45 3.09 -3.03
C ALA A 295 15.58 4.60 -2.75
N GLU A 296 15.92 5.39 -3.76
CA GLU A 296 15.95 6.87 -3.71
C GLU A 296 14.55 7.54 -3.74
N VAL A 297 13.46 6.77 -3.84
CA VAL A 297 12.09 7.29 -3.93
C VAL A 297 11.29 6.95 -2.68
N THR A 298 10.59 7.94 -2.14
CA THR A 298 9.66 7.80 -1.00
C THR A 298 8.32 8.48 -1.30
N TYR A 299 7.25 8.00 -0.67
CA TYR A 299 5.89 8.48 -0.85
C TYR A 299 5.25 8.78 0.51
N GLN A 300 4.85 10.03 0.75
CA GLN A 300 4.30 10.51 2.04
C GLN A 300 2.79 10.81 2.02
N HIS A 301 2.16 10.67 0.84
CA HIS A 301 0.75 10.97 0.63
C HIS A 301 -0.09 9.69 0.53
N PRO A 302 -1.43 9.76 0.67
CA PRO A 302 -2.27 8.59 0.50
C PRO A 302 -2.03 7.94 -0.86
N PHE A 303 -1.79 6.62 -0.84
CA PHE A 303 -1.22 5.84 -1.95
C PHE A 303 -2.23 4.81 -2.47
N PRO A 304 -2.07 4.29 -3.70
CA PRO A 304 -2.98 3.29 -4.26
C PRO A 304 -3.07 2.02 -3.40
N SER A 305 -4.27 1.45 -3.28
CA SER A 305 -4.49 0.16 -2.60
C SER A 305 -4.12 -1.04 -3.49
N MET A 306 -2.93 -1.00 -4.10
CA MET A 306 -2.43 -2.02 -5.01
C MET A 306 -1.35 -2.86 -4.34
N ILE A 307 -1.25 -4.14 -4.73
CA ILE A 307 -0.22 -5.08 -4.28
C ILE A 307 0.41 -5.79 -5.47
N GLU A 308 1.73 -5.95 -5.42
CA GLU A 308 2.52 -6.79 -6.33
C GLU A 308 3.47 -7.67 -5.52
N PHE A 309 3.64 -8.94 -5.87
CA PHE A 309 4.72 -9.76 -5.37
C PHE A 309 6.01 -9.37 -6.07
N HIS A 310 6.97 -8.84 -5.33
CA HIS A 310 8.30 -8.52 -5.83
C HIS A 310 9.32 -8.67 -4.72
N ARG A 311 10.49 -9.21 -5.06
CA ARG A 311 11.54 -9.49 -4.08
C ARG A 311 12.76 -8.62 -4.33
N GLU A 312 12.87 -7.56 -3.55
CA GLU A 312 14.12 -6.81 -3.44
C GLU A 312 15.14 -7.62 -2.63
N THR A 313 16.36 -7.75 -3.16
CA THR A 313 17.45 -8.48 -2.50
C THR A 313 18.61 -7.56 -2.10
N PHE A 314 18.49 -6.27 -2.39
CA PHE A 314 19.48 -5.24 -2.08
C PHE A 314 20.88 -5.59 -2.60
N GLY A 315 20.97 -6.31 -3.73
CA GLY A 315 22.19 -6.95 -4.23
C GLY A 315 22.07 -8.48 -4.31
N ASN A 316 23.13 -9.16 -4.75
CA ASN A 316 23.09 -10.60 -4.98
C ASN A 316 23.38 -11.40 -3.71
N ASN A 317 22.34 -11.62 -2.90
CA ASN A 317 22.45 -12.33 -1.61
C ASN A 317 22.92 -13.79 -1.72
N ARG A 318 22.90 -14.40 -2.91
CA ARG A 318 23.47 -15.76 -3.10
C ARG A 318 24.99 -15.74 -2.95
N LEU A 319 25.64 -14.65 -3.34
CA LEU A 319 27.09 -14.48 -3.22
C LEU A 319 27.52 -14.24 -1.77
N THR A 320 26.65 -13.66 -0.94
CA THR A 320 26.95 -13.34 0.46
C THR A 320 26.61 -14.46 1.45
N GLN A 321 26.01 -15.56 1.00
CA GLN A 321 25.48 -16.60 1.86
C GLN A 321 26.55 -17.24 2.77
N ARG A 322 27.81 -17.29 2.31
CA ARG A 322 28.96 -17.78 3.10
C ARG A 322 29.34 -16.86 4.26
N SER A 323 29.08 -15.56 4.14
CA SER A 323 29.28 -14.58 5.21
C SER A 323 28.12 -14.62 6.19
N ARG A 324 26.90 -14.37 5.68
CA ARG A 324 25.67 -14.35 6.48
C ARG A 324 24.45 -14.63 5.57
N GLY A 325 23.66 -15.64 5.93
CA GLY A 325 22.51 -16.10 5.14
C GLY A 325 21.22 -15.29 5.30
N ASP A 326 21.09 -14.54 6.38
CA ASP A 326 19.96 -13.65 6.70
C ASP A 326 20.24 -12.16 6.41
N ALA A 327 21.37 -11.86 5.77
CA ALA A 327 21.78 -10.49 5.48
C ALA A 327 20.80 -9.77 4.53
N PHE A 328 20.35 -8.58 4.94
CA PHE A 328 19.48 -7.71 4.14
C PHE A 328 18.19 -8.41 3.68
N SER A 329 17.61 -9.25 4.54
CA SER A 329 16.31 -9.85 4.27
C SER A 329 15.19 -8.86 4.63
N TRP A 330 14.47 -8.37 3.62
CA TRP A 330 13.18 -7.71 3.86
C TRP A 330 12.15 -8.75 4.35
N PRO A 331 11.30 -8.44 5.34
CA PRO A 331 10.44 -9.46 5.97
C PRO A 331 9.34 -9.99 5.04
N THR A 332 8.86 -9.17 4.11
CA THR A 332 7.65 -9.44 3.31
C THR A 332 7.99 -9.69 1.83
N PRO A 333 7.18 -10.50 1.12
CA PRO A 333 7.36 -10.77 -0.30
C PRO A 333 6.63 -9.79 -1.24
N ALA A 334 5.93 -8.81 -0.68
CA ALA A 334 5.01 -7.93 -1.40
C ALA A 334 5.49 -6.49 -1.45
N ARG A 335 5.04 -5.74 -2.45
CA ARG A 335 5.16 -4.28 -2.58
C ARG A 335 3.77 -3.70 -2.69
N VAL A 336 3.60 -2.48 -2.20
CA VAL A 336 2.30 -1.80 -2.13
C VAL A 336 2.40 -0.36 -2.62
N GLY A 337 1.26 0.26 -2.90
CA GLY A 337 1.21 1.67 -3.26
C GLY A 337 1.81 1.97 -4.63
N TRP A 338 2.54 3.08 -4.72
CA TRP A 338 3.11 3.56 -5.99
C TRP A 338 4.21 2.64 -6.54
N GLU A 339 4.98 1.96 -5.67
CA GLU A 339 5.91 0.93 -6.12
C GLU A 339 5.16 -0.22 -6.81
N ALA A 340 4.10 -0.74 -6.20
CA ALA A 340 3.27 -1.79 -6.82
C ALA A 340 2.67 -1.33 -8.16
N ASN A 341 2.15 -0.10 -8.24
CA ASN A 341 1.61 0.44 -9.48
C ASN A 341 2.67 0.54 -10.59
N ARG A 342 3.89 0.99 -10.25
CA ARG A 342 5.01 1.05 -11.19
C ARG A 342 5.46 -0.34 -11.65
N LEU A 343 5.57 -1.29 -10.71
CA LEU A 343 5.92 -2.68 -11.01
C LEU A 343 4.89 -3.34 -11.92
N PHE A 344 3.59 -3.13 -11.66
CA PHE A 344 2.52 -3.58 -12.53
C PHE A 344 2.64 -2.98 -13.93
N ASN A 345 2.86 -1.67 -14.03
CA ASN A 345 3.00 -1.00 -15.33
C ASN A 345 4.24 -1.46 -16.13
N ALA A 346 5.27 -1.95 -15.44
CA ALA A 346 6.47 -2.52 -16.05
C ALA A 346 6.40 -4.05 -16.26
N ALA A 347 5.26 -4.69 -15.95
CA ALA A 347 5.09 -6.12 -16.07
C ALA A 347 5.21 -6.58 -17.53
N ARG A 348 5.81 -7.76 -17.72
CA ARG A 348 5.95 -8.39 -19.04
C ARG A 348 4.81 -9.35 -19.30
N ASP A 349 4.45 -9.56 -20.57
CA ASP A 349 3.48 -10.57 -21.02
C ASP A 349 3.79 -12.00 -20.51
N THR A 350 5.04 -12.26 -20.12
CA THR A 350 5.51 -13.55 -19.61
C THR A 350 5.39 -13.71 -18.09
N ASP A 351 5.15 -12.64 -17.32
CA ASP A 351 5.25 -12.68 -15.86
C ASP A 351 4.10 -13.45 -15.20
N GLY A 352 2.94 -13.51 -15.85
CA GLY A 352 1.73 -14.10 -15.28
C GLY A 352 1.06 -13.16 -14.28
N GLN A 353 0.29 -13.70 -13.34
CA GLN A 353 -0.35 -12.89 -12.30
C GLN A 353 0.61 -12.63 -11.15
N THR A 354 1.04 -11.37 -11.03
CA THR A 354 2.02 -10.93 -10.04
C THR A 354 1.38 -10.15 -8.89
N GLY A 355 0.16 -9.66 -9.08
CA GLY A 355 -0.52 -8.83 -8.10
C GLY A 355 -1.98 -8.53 -8.48
N MET A 356 -2.61 -7.70 -7.67
CA MET A 356 -4.01 -7.31 -7.85
C MET A 356 -4.28 -5.88 -7.39
N SER A 357 -5.32 -5.29 -7.97
CA SER A 357 -5.88 -4.05 -7.44
C SER A 357 -6.78 -4.34 -6.25
N SER A 358 -6.78 -3.45 -5.26
CA SER A 358 -7.76 -3.41 -4.17
C SER A 358 -8.08 -4.76 -3.50
N PRO A 359 -7.13 -5.42 -2.80
CA PRO A 359 -7.38 -6.70 -2.12
C PRO A 359 -8.60 -6.71 -1.19
N LYS A 360 -8.97 -5.54 -0.61
CA LYS A 360 -10.16 -5.34 0.22
C LYS A 360 -11.47 -5.77 -0.47
N ARG A 361 -11.59 -5.60 -1.80
CA ARG A 361 -12.77 -6.01 -2.59
C ARG A 361 -12.96 -7.52 -2.69
N TYR A 362 -11.90 -8.28 -2.42
CA TYR A 362 -11.89 -9.73 -2.55
C TYR A 362 -11.80 -10.46 -1.22
N LEU A 363 -12.07 -9.78 -0.10
CA LEU A 363 -12.07 -10.40 1.22
C LEU A 363 -12.96 -11.65 1.26
N TRP A 364 -14.09 -11.61 0.56
CA TRP A 364 -15.04 -12.73 0.42
C TRP A 364 -14.49 -13.97 -0.29
N ASP A 365 -13.45 -13.84 -1.12
CA ASP A 365 -12.92 -14.94 -1.91
C ASP A 365 -11.76 -15.64 -1.18
N THR A 366 -12.12 -16.56 -0.29
CA THR A 366 -11.19 -17.40 0.48
C THR A 366 -10.71 -18.64 -0.29
N ARG A 367 -11.13 -18.83 -1.53
CA ARG A 367 -10.81 -20.03 -2.32
C ARG A 367 -9.35 -20.02 -2.76
N GLU A 368 -8.70 -21.17 -2.63
CA GLU A 368 -7.42 -21.41 -3.30
C GLU A 368 -7.60 -21.19 -4.82
N GLN A 369 -6.72 -20.38 -5.41
CA GLN A 369 -6.81 -20.06 -6.84
C GLN A 369 -6.31 -21.24 -7.67
N SER A 370 -6.83 -21.40 -8.88
CA SER A 370 -6.40 -22.47 -9.80
C SER A 370 -5.06 -22.19 -10.47
N HIS A 371 -4.45 -21.04 -10.20
CA HIS A 371 -3.17 -20.60 -10.76
C HIS A 371 -2.25 -20.11 -9.64
N ASP A 372 -0.94 -20.21 -9.88
CA ASP A 372 0.07 -19.63 -8.99
C ASP A 372 0.13 -18.10 -9.15
N TRP A 373 0.41 -17.43 -8.03
CA TRP A 373 0.96 -16.07 -8.00
C TRP A 373 2.46 -16.11 -8.26
N PHE A 374 2.97 -15.13 -9.02
CA PHE A 374 4.38 -15.07 -9.41
C PHE A 374 5.05 -13.79 -8.89
N PHE A 375 6.36 -13.85 -8.69
CA PHE A 375 7.15 -12.63 -8.49
C PHE A 375 7.26 -11.86 -9.80
N ASN A 376 7.00 -10.55 -9.75
CA ASN A 376 7.26 -9.61 -10.81
C ASN A 376 8.75 -9.62 -11.19
N SER A 377 9.04 -9.64 -12.49
CA SER A 377 10.41 -9.81 -12.99
C SER A 377 11.21 -8.51 -13.13
N PHE A 378 10.61 -7.36 -12.78
CA PHE A 378 11.28 -6.07 -12.83
C PHE A 378 12.61 -6.07 -12.06
N GLY A 379 13.66 -5.54 -12.68
CA GLY A 379 15.01 -5.46 -12.10
C GLY A 379 15.78 -6.79 -12.01
N SER A 380 15.17 -7.93 -12.36
CA SER A 380 15.85 -9.22 -12.39
C SER A 380 16.75 -9.30 -13.65
N GLY A 381 17.98 -8.81 -13.53
CA GLY A 381 18.96 -8.85 -14.61
C GLY A 381 19.19 -10.29 -15.09
N GLY A 382 18.84 -10.57 -16.35
CA GLY A 382 19.34 -11.70 -17.15
C GLY A 382 19.09 -13.14 -16.69
N GLU A 383 18.66 -13.43 -15.46
CA GLU A 383 18.27 -14.79 -15.08
C GLU A 383 17.09 -15.24 -15.97
N ARG A 384 17.20 -16.48 -16.47
CA ARG A 384 16.34 -17.04 -17.53
C ARG A 384 14.88 -16.61 -17.37
N PRO A 385 14.19 -16.27 -18.48
CA PRO A 385 12.81 -15.75 -18.50
C PRO A 385 11.79 -16.84 -18.09
N GLY A 386 11.86 -17.28 -16.85
CA GLY A 386 10.96 -18.25 -16.24
C GLY A 386 10.22 -17.59 -15.09
N ARG A 387 8.91 -17.79 -15.05
CA ARG A 387 8.07 -17.36 -13.93
C ARG A 387 8.59 -17.98 -12.64
N SER A 388 8.81 -17.16 -11.60
CA SER A 388 9.15 -17.66 -10.26
C SER A 388 7.91 -17.57 -9.38
N PRO A 389 7.34 -18.70 -8.92
CA PRO A 389 6.23 -18.67 -7.99
C PRO A 389 6.55 -17.86 -6.74
N ALA A 390 5.58 -17.09 -6.25
CA ALA A 390 5.68 -16.21 -5.09
C ALA A 390 5.65 -16.99 -3.77
N ILE A 391 6.55 -17.97 -3.58
CA ILE A 391 6.55 -18.89 -2.43
C ILE A 391 7.94 -19.05 -1.78
N ARG A 392 8.91 -18.24 -2.21
CA ARG A 392 10.29 -18.32 -1.71
C ARG A 392 10.54 -17.25 -0.64
N GLY A 393 10.93 -17.68 0.55
CA GLY A 393 11.30 -16.79 1.66
C GLY A 393 10.76 -17.28 3.00
N ALA A 394 11.25 -16.70 4.11
CA ALA A 394 10.84 -17.07 5.45
C ALA A 394 9.35 -16.78 5.72
N PHE A 395 8.77 -15.81 5.01
CA PHE A 395 7.35 -15.46 5.14
C PHE A 395 6.41 -16.66 4.90
N PHE A 396 6.77 -17.53 3.95
CA PHE A 396 5.90 -18.61 3.48
C PHE A 396 5.96 -19.89 4.34
N GLN A 397 6.90 -19.98 5.29
CA GLN A 397 7.17 -21.19 6.09
C GLN A 397 6.12 -21.49 7.17
N SER A 398 5.01 -20.75 7.15
CA SER A 398 4.01 -20.69 8.22
C SER A 398 2.60 -20.43 7.68
N ILE A 399 2.43 -20.47 6.36
CA ILE A 399 1.14 -20.27 5.73
C ILE A 399 0.84 -21.46 4.81
N THR A 400 -0.42 -21.68 4.49
CA THR A 400 -0.89 -22.72 3.56
C THR A 400 -0.88 -22.21 2.11
N ASN A 401 -1.16 -23.09 1.15
CA ASN A 401 -1.32 -22.71 -0.26
C ASN A 401 -2.40 -21.64 -0.47
N SER A 402 -3.49 -21.66 0.31
CA SER A 402 -4.57 -20.66 0.24
C SER A 402 -4.26 -19.35 0.97
N GLY A 403 -3.11 -19.27 1.65
CA GLY A 403 -2.67 -18.10 2.42
C GLY A 403 -3.27 -18.02 3.82
N GLU A 404 -3.74 -19.14 4.37
CA GLU A 404 -4.12 -19.26 5.78
C GLU A 404 -2.91 -19.55 6.66
N GLU A 405 -3.05 -19.39 7.98
CA GLU A 405 -2.01 -19.83 8.90
C GLU A 405 -1.82 -21.35 8.82
N TRP A 406 -0.56 -21.79 8.76
CA TRP A 406 -0.24 -23.21 8.81
C TRP A 406 -0.30 -23.73 10.26
N ASP A 407 -1.30 -24.56 10.54
CA ASP A 407 -1.45 -25.24 11.82
C ASP A 407 -0.74 -26.60 11.79
N LYS A 408 0.37 -26.70 12.51
CA LYS A 408 1.16 -27.95 12.59
C LYS A 408 0.46 -29.07 13.34
N SER A 409 -0.59 -28.76 14.11
CA SER A 409 -1.36 -29.74 14.87
C SER A 409 -2.47 -30.39 14.05
N ASP A 410 -2.89 -29.75 12.97
CA ASP A 410 -3.90 -30.26 12.03
C ASP A 410 -3.23 -31.07 10.90
N PRO A 411 -3.49 -32.39 10.80
CA PRO A 411 -2.94 -33.24 9.75
C PRO A 411 -3.37 -32.83 8.32
N ASP A 412 -4.50 -32.15 8.19
CA ASP A 412 -5.04 -31.69 6.91
C ASP A 412 -4.46 -30.31 6.51
N SER A 413 -3.75 -29.64 7.43
CA SER A 413 -3.07 -28.37 7.18
C SER A 413 -1.63 -28.57 6.74
N ALA A 414 -1.29 -28.09 5.55
CA ALA A 414 0.04 -28.18 4.98
C ALA A 414 0.68 -26.80 4.79
N CYS A 415 1.98 -26.71 5.07
CA CYS A 415 2.79 -25.56 4.67
C CYS A 415 2.69 -25.35 3.16
N ALA A 416 2.73 -24.10 2.72
CA ALA A 416 2.63 -23.74 1.32
C ALA A 416 3.68 -24.47 0.49
N THR A 417 3.22 -25.15 -0.56
CA THR A 417 4.01 -25.80 -1.60
C THR A 417 3.75 -25.20 -2.98
N GLN A 418 2.62 -24.51 -3.14
CA GLN A 418 2.22 -23.75 -4.32
C GLN A 418 1.77 -22.35 -3.93
N ALA A 419 1.95 -21.40 -4.83
CA ALA A 419 1.60 -20.01 -4.61
C ALA A 419 0.14 -19.77 -5.00
N SER A 420 -0.78 -20.66 -4.63
CA SER A 420 -2.20 -20.65 -5.04
C SER A 420 -3.09 -19.78 -4.13
N TYR A 421 -2.51 -18.73 -3.54
CA TYR A 421 -3.12 -17.93 -2.47
C TYR A 421 -4.50 -17.41 -2.84
N SER A 422 -5.44 -17.46 -1.90
CA SER A 422 -6.77 -16.88 -2.09
C SER A 422 -6.69 -15.37 -2.30
N ARG A 423 -7.63 -14.79 -3.06
CA ARG A 423 -7.65 -13.33 -3.26
C ARG A 423 -7.84 -12.60 -1.92
N SER A 424 -8.59 -13.17 -1.00
CA SER A 424 -8.74 -12.68 0.38
C SER A 424 -7.39 -12.59 1.10
N SER A 425 -6.51 -13.57 0.95
CA SER A 425 -5.20 -13.58 1.60
C SER A 425 -4.23 -12.52 1.06
N MET A 426 -4.47 -11.96 -0.13
CA MET A 426 -3.70 -10.82 -0.64
C MET A 426 -3.80 -9.59 0.28
N MET A 427 -4.89 -9.46 1.02
CA MET A 427 -5.03 -8.42 2.05
C MET A 427 -4.03 -8.62 3.21
N MET A 428 -3.73 -9.86 3.59
CA MET A 428 -2.72 -10.15 4.63
C MET A 428 -1.32 -9.75 4.17
N PHE A 429 -0.94 -10.06 2.93
CA PHE A 429 0.34 -9.62 2.36
C PHE A 429 0.44 -8.09 2.25
N TYR A 430 -0.66 -7.43 1.88
CA TYR A 430 -0.73 -5.96 1.79
C TYR A 430 -0.49 -5.30 3.16
N ILE A 431 -1.26 -5.72 4.19
CA ILE A 431 -1.11 -5.17 5.54
C ILE A 431 0.28 -5.48 6.10
N ALA A 432 0.82 -6.68 5.82
CA ALA A 432 2.15 -7.06 6.29
C ALA A 432 3.25 -6.12 5.74
N GLU A 433 3.20 -5.77 4.45
CA GLU A 433 4.14 -4.81 3.86
C GLU A 433 3.99 -3.41 4.47
N VAL A 434 2.76 -2.94 4.70
CA VAL A 434 2.52 -1.63 5.31
C VAL A 434 3.04 -1.57 6.76
N ILE A 435 2.84 -2.62 7.56
CA ILE A 435 3.38 -2.73 8.92
C ILE A 435 4.91 -2.76 8.89
N ALA A 436 5.50 -3.51 7.96
CA ALA A 436 6.95 -3.57 7.78
C ALA A 436 7.51 -2.16 7.51
N GLN A 437 6.97 -1.44 6.52
CA GLN A 437 7.37 -0.07 6.20
C GLN A 437 7.23 0.87 7.42
N ALA A 438 6.13 0.78 8.18
CA ALA A 438 5.92 1.57 9.39
C ALA A 438 7.00 1.30 10.46
N LEU A 439 7.31 0.03 10.75
CA LEU A 439 8.35 -0.36 11.71
C LEU A 439 9.74 0.16 11.34
N MET A 440 10.06 0.15 10.04
CA MET A 440 11.30 0.72 9.51
C MET A 440 11.31 2.24 9.65
N GLN A 441 10.21 2.92 9.33
CA GLN A 441 10.09 4.38 9.41
C GLN A 441 10.27 4.89 10.85
N ILE A 442 9.58 4.31 11.85
CA ILE A 442 9.59 4.82 13.23
C ILE A 442 10.99 4.82 13.87
N ASN A 443 11.88 3.91 13.44
CA ASN A 443 13.24 3.79 13.95
C ASN A 443 14.30 4.38 13.02
N SER A 444 13.90 4.85 11.83
CA SER A 444 14.81 5.51 10.90
C SER A 444 15.42 6.77 11.50
N TYR A 445 16.71 6.97 11.24
CA TYR A 445 17.42 8.14 11.75
C TYR A 445 16.83 9.44 11.21
N SER A 446 16.44 9.47 9.93
CA SER A 446 15.79 10.62 9.29
C SER A 446 14.49 11.00 9.99
N GLN A 447 13.70 10.02 10.45
CA GLN A 447 12.49 10.29 11.23
C GLN A 447 12.81 10.73 12.65
N ARG A 448 13.66 9.99 13.38
CA ARG A 448 13.96 10.27 14.79
C ARG A 448 14.66 11.61 14.99
N SER A 449 15.54 12.02 14.07
CA SER A 449 16.27 13.30 14.11
C SER A 449 15.37 14.54 13.99
N ARG A 450 14.12 14.37 13.53
CA ARG A 450 13.12 15.44 13.47
C ARG A 450 12.28 15.55 14.75
N ARG A 451 12.54 14.70 15.75
CA ARG A 451 11.78 14.60 17.00
C ARG A 451 12.64 15.04 18.19
N SER A 452 12.02 15.30 19.33
CA SER A 452 12.71 15.73 20.55
C SER A 452 13.70 14.67 21.05
N ASN A 453 13.27 13.41 21.10
CA ASN A 453 14.04 12.29 21.65
C ASN A 453 14.84 11.53 20.57
N THR A 454 15.74 12.20 19.85
CA THR A 454 16.46 11.62 18.69
C THR A 454 17.17 10.30 18.96
N SER A 455 17.70 10.08 20.16
CA SER A 455 18.48 8.88 20.50
C SER A 455 17.63 7.68 20.93
N LEU A 456 16.38 7.88 21.38
CA LEU A 456 15.56 6.79 21.92
C LEU A 456 15.01 5.88 20.80
N PRO A 457 14.84 4.57 21.04
CA PRO A 457 14.12 3.70 20.12
C PRO A 457 12.62 3.99 20.16
N ARG A 458 11.94 3.68 19.06
CA ARG A 458 10.48 3.67 18.97
C ARG A 458 9.99 2.23 18.94
N ARG A 459 8.82 1.98 19.52
CA ARG A 459 8.07 0.73 19.34
C ARG A 459 6.63 1.04 18.98
N LEU A 460 6.04 0.19 18.14
CA LEU A 460 4.59 0.27 17.90
C LEU A 460 3.86 -0.18 19.16
N ASN A 461 2.92 0.62 19.62
CA ASN A 461 2.10 0.34 20.78
C ASN A 461 0.71 -0.18 20.35
N ARG A 462 0.08 0.51 19.40
CA ARG A 462 -1.21 0.12 18.81
C ARG A 462 -1.16 0.21 17.29
N ILE A 463 -1.90 -0.67 16.63
CA ILE A 463 -2.25 -0.59 15.22
C ILE A 463 -3.77 -0.45 15.14
N VAL A 464 -4.23 0.73 14.73
CA VAL A 464 -5.64 1.07 14.57
C VAL A 464 -5.99 0.99 13.08
N LEU A 465 -6.91 0.11 12.71
CA LEU A 465 -7.42 0.02 11.34
C LEU A 465 -8.84 0.55 11.29
N THR A 466 -9.11 1.48 10.37
CA THR A 466 -10.51 1.87 10.07
C THR A 466 -11.16 0.84 9.16
N MET A 467 -12.49 0.74 9.27
CA MET A 467 -13.31 -0.14 8.44
C MET A 467 -14.39 0.68 7.70
N PRO A 468 -14.89 0.19 6.55
CA PRO A 468 -16.09 0.78 5.95
C PRO A 468 -17.26 0.75 6.93
N THR A 469 -18.10 1.77 6.86
CA THR A 469 -19.20 2.00 7.80
C THR A 469 -20.21 0.86 7.78
N ALA A 470 -20.53 0.36 6.58
CA ALA A 470 -21.49 -0.73 6.37
C ALA A 470 -20.84 -2.04 5.90
N MET A 471 -19.59 -2.29 6.30
CA MET A 471 -18.90 -3.55 5.97
C MET A 471 -19.69 -4.74 6.52
N ALA A 472 -19.99 -5.73 5.66
CA ALA A 472 -20.71 -6.93 6.06
C ALA A 472 -19.94 -7.69 7.16
N LEU A 473 -20.67 -8.27 8.11
CA LEU A 473 -20.06 -8.94 9.29
C LEU A 473 -19.04 -10.02 8.90
N SER A 474 -19.35 -10.84 7.88
CA SER A 474 -18.41 -11.83 7.34
C SER A 474 -17.10 -11.21 6.84
N GLU A 475 -17.19 -10.12 6.08
CA GLU A 475 -16.00 -9.44 5.55
C GLU A 475 -15.21 -8.75 6.66
N ARG A 476 -15.89 -8.21 7.68
CA ARG A 476 -15.26 -7.61 8.88
C ARG A 476 -14.41 -8.64 9.61
N LYS A 477 -14.97 -9.82 9.91
CA LYS A 477 -14.26 -10.93 10.56
C LYS A 477 -13.09 -11.43 9.71
N LEU A 478 -13.26 -11.50 8.39
CA LEU A 478 -12.18 -11.82 7.46
C LEU A 478 -11.06 -10.78 7.48
N PHE A 479 -11.41 -9.50 7.43
CA PHE A 479 -10.45 -8.40 7.49
C PHE A 479 -9.63 -8.42 8.78
N GLU A 480 -10.29 -8.61 9.92
CA GLU A 480 -9.65 -8.78 11.23
C GLU A 480 -8.68 -9.98 11.24
N ARG A 481 -9.10 -11.14 10.73
CA ARG A 481 -8.22 -12.32 10.60
C ARG A 481 -7.00 -12.03 9.73
N ARG A 482 -7.18 -11.37 8.58
CA ARG A 482 -6.07 -11.02 7.67
C ARG A 482 -5.09 -10.05 8.33
N ALA A 483 -5.61 -9.04 9.03
CA ALA A 483 -4.80 -8.07 9.78
C ALA A 483 -4.04 -8.73 10.95
N GLY A 484 -4.70 -9.59 11.71
CA GLY A 484 -4.11 -10.35 12.81
C GLY A 484 -2.97 -11.25 12.34
N LEU A 485 -3.18 -11.99 11.24
CA LEU A 485 -2.14 -12.83 10.65
C LEU A 485 -0.98 -11.98 10.10
N ALA A 486 -1.26 -10.88 9.40
CA ALA A 486 -0.23 -9.97 8.90
C ALA A 486 0.66 -9.45 10.02
N LYS A 487 0.06 -8.92 11.09
CA LYS A 487 0.76 -8.47 12.30
C LYS A 487 1.65 -9.58 12.85
N LYS A 488 1.07 -10.76 13.12
CA LYS A 488 1.80 -11.92 13.66
C LYS A 488 3.02 -12.27 12.82
N ARG A 489 2.85 -12.38 11.50
CA ARG A 489 3.94 -12.72 10.57
C ARG A 489 5.09 -11.71 10.63
N VAL A 490 4.78 -10.42 10.56
CA VAL A 490 5.81 -9.36 10.56
C VAL A 490 6.57 -9.35 11.88
N MET A 491 5.87 -9.44 13.01
CA MET A 491 6.51 -9.43 14.34
C MET A 491 7.45 -10.64 14.52
N GLU A 492 7.02 -11.84 14.09
CA GLU A 492 7.87 -13.04 14.16
C GLU A 492 9.12 -12.92 13.26
N LEU A 493 8.97 -12.43 12.03
CA LEU A 493 10.07 -12.30 11.07
C LEU A 493 11.09 -11.23 11.49
N LEU A 494 10.62 -10.15 12.11
CA LEU A 494 11.46 -9.11 12.68
C LEU A 494 11.94 -9.42 14.12
N LYS A 495 11.55 -10.58 14.68
CA LYS A 495 11.91 -11.04 16.02
C LYS A 495 11.53 -10.03 17.12
N VAL A 496 10.40 -9.37 16.96
CA VAL A 496 9.84 -8.46 17.97
C VAL A 496 9.42 -9.29 19.20
N PRO A 497 9.82 -8.90 20.42
CA PRO A 497 9.41 -9.61 21.63
C PRO A 497 7.88 -9.66 21.79
N PRO A 498 7.31 -10.74 22.36
CA PRO A 498 5.87 -10.85 22.60
C PRO A 498 5.30 -9.68 23.41
N ASP A 499 6.01 -9.22 24.44
CA ASP A 499 5.59 -8.10 25.30
C ASP A 499 5.64 -6.74 24.60
N ASP A 500 6.36 -6.64 23.48
CA ASP A 500 6.46 -5.45 22.62
C ASP A 500 5.57 -5.55 21.37
N THR A 501 4.75 -6.59 21.25
CA THR A 501 3.83 -6.75 20.12
C THR A 501 2.65 -5.77 20.26
N PRO A 502 2.36 -4.94 19.25
CA PRO A 502 1.30 -3.94 19.36
C PRO A 502 -0.09 -4.56 19.45
N GLU A 503 -0.98 -3.87 20.15
CA GLU A 503 -2.42 -4.15 20.14
C GLU A 503 -2.99 -3.87 18.73
N LEU A 504 -3.94 -4.68 18.27
CA LEU A 504 -4.63 -4.46 17.01
C LEU A 504 -6.08 -4.03 17.31
N ILE A 505 -6.49 -2.87 16.81
CA ILE A 505 -7.78 -2.24 17.12
C ILE A 505 -8.55 -2.00 15.82
N LEU A 506 -9.75 -2.59 15.70
CA LEU A 506 -10.65 -2.43 14.55
C LEU A 506 -12.03 -1.95 15.05
N LYS A 507 -12.06 -0.75 15.62
CA LYS A 507 -13.26 -0.26 16.34
C LYS A 507 -13.99 0.88 15.63
N TRP A 508 -13.28 1.72 14.90
CA TRP A 508 -13.84 2.91 14.29
C TRP A 508 -13.98 2.75 12.79
N ASP A 509 -15.04 3.33 12.23
CA ASP A 509 -15.29 3.37 10.80
C ASP A 509 -14.84 4.70 10.15
N GLU A 510 -14.73 4.68 8.82
CA GLU A 510 -14.26 5.80 8.00
C GLU A 510 -15.11 7.08 8.21
N ALA A 511 -16.45 6.94 8.28
CA ALA A 511 -17.37 8.06 8.41
C ALA A 511 -17.40 8.66 9.84
N THR A 512 -17.28 7.81 10.88
CA THR A 512 -17.06 8.23 12.28
C THR A 512 -15.80 9.08 12.39
N GLY A 513 -14.72 8.69 11.69
CA GLY A 513 -13.47 9.46 11.68
C GLY A 513 -13.69 10.91 11.21
N THR A 514 -14.44 11.11 10.13
CA THR A 514 -14.80 12.44 9.64
C THR A 514 -15.53 13.28 10.69
N GLN A 515 -16.49 12.68 11.42
CA GLN A 515 -17.21 13.39 12.49
C GLN A 515 -16.28 13.76 13.65
N ALA A 516 -15.35 12.88 14.04
CA ALA A 516 -14.39 13.16 15.10
C ALA A 516 -13.47 14.35 14.75
N VAL A 517 -13.02 14.46 13.50
CA VAL A 517 -12.24 15.61 13.00
C VAL A 517 -13.04 16.90 13.13
N PHE A 518 -14.29 16.90 12.67
CA PHE A 518 -15.16 18.07 12.77
C PHE A 518 -15.40 18.49 14.21
N LEU A 519 -15.80 17.55 15.08
CA LEU A 519 -16.08 17.83 16.49
C LEU A 519 -14.84 18.35 17.22
N TYR A 520 -13.69 17.69 17.05
CA TYR A 520 -12.45 18.14 17.68
C TYR A 520 -12.08 19.55 17.22
N ASN A 521 -12.17 19.82 15.91
CA ASN A 521 -11.83 21.12 15.37
C ASN A 521 -12.74 22.24 15.88
N GLU A 522 -14.06 22.02 15.87
CA GLU A 522 -15.04 22.98 16.38
C GLU A 522 -14.84 23.24 17.88
N VAL A 523 -14.86 22.19 18.70
CA VAL A 523 -14.72 22.32 20.15
C VAL A 523 -13.38 22.95 20.50
N LYS A 524 -12.26 22.40 20.00
CA LYS A 524 -10.93 22.80 20.45
C LYS A 524 -10.52 24.18 19.93
N LEU A 525 -10.78 24.49 18.66
CA LEU A 525 -10.28 25.73 18.04
C LEU A 525 -11.31 26.84 18.02
N ASN A 526 -12.54 26.56 17.59
CA ASN A 526 -13.56 27.59 17.43
C ASN A 526 -14.20 27.96 18.78
N PHE A 527 -14.38 26.97 19.66
CA PHE A 527 -14.97 27.14 20.98
C PHE A 527 -13.97 27.00 22.14
N ARG A 528 -12.65 26.95 21.84
CA ARG A 528 -11.54 26.97 22.83
C ARG A 528 -11.61 25.88 23.92
N GLY A 529 -12.23 24.75 23.61
CA GLY A 529 -12.43 23.63 24.52
C GLY A 529 -13.77 23.64 25.26
N GLU A 530 -14.63 24.63 25.03
CA GLU A 530 -15.94 24.73 25.68
C GLU A 530 -17.02 23.95 24.89
N SER A 531 -17.14 22.66 25.19
CA SER A 531 -18.10 21.75 24.52
C SER A 531 -19.55 22.23 24.64
N ALA A 532 -19.97 22.77 25.81
CA ALA A 532 -21.33 23.24 26.05
C ALA A 532 -21.76 24.41 25.16
N ASP A 533 -20.84 25.34 24.89
CA ASP A 533 -21.09 26.49 24.02
C ASP A 533 -21.26 26.04 22.56
N PHE A 534 -20.42 25.10 22.12
CA PHE A 534 -20.53 24.51 20.78
C PHE A 534 -21.89 23.84 20.56
N PHE A 535 -22.32 22.99 21.50
CA PHE A 535 -23.61 22.29 21.41
C PHE A 535 -24.77 23.28 21.37
N SER A 536 -24.78 24.24 22.31
CA SER A 536 -25.83 25.25 22.40
C SER A 536 -25.95 26.14 21.15
N ALA A 537 -24.83 26.43 20.47
CA ALA A 537 -24.80 27.22 19.24
C ALA A 537 -25.16 26.41 17.99
N SER A 538 -24.86 25.11 18.00
CA SER A 538 -24.94 24.25 16.82
C SER A 538 -26.28 23.56 16.66
N SER A 539 -26.92 23.13 17.73
CA SER A 539 -28.13 22.32 17.62
C SER A 539 -29.33 23.13 17.12
N ARG A 540 -30.22 22.50 16.35
CA ARG A 540 -31.42 23.16 15.79
C ARG A 540 -32.29 23.71 16.93
N PHE A 541 -32.81 24.93 16.73
CA PHE A 541 -33.67 25.60 17.71
C PHE A 541 -34.94 24.81 18.07
N SER A 542 -35.38 23.91 17.20
CA SER A 542 -36.54 23.04 17.41
C SER A 542 -36.28 21.84 18.32
N ASP A 543 -35.01 21.53 18.65
CA ASP A 543 -34.68 20.42 19.55
C ASP A 543 -34.84 20.86 21.02
N PRO A 544 -35.72 20.21 21.82
CA PRO A 544 -35.90 20.55 23.24
C PRO A 544 -34.63 20.33 24.07
N ASP A 545 -33.73 19.43 23.65
CA ASP A 545 -32.49 19.09 24.34
C ASP A 545 -31.26 19.73 23.67
N ARG A 546 -31.46 20.80 22.87
CA ARG A 546 -30.42 21.46 22.05
C ARG A 546 -29.15 21.89 22.81
N HIS A 547 -29.20 22.01 24.12
CA HIS A 547 -28.05 22.38 24.94
C HIS A 547 -27.10 21.20 25.19
N ASN A 548 -27.62 19.97 25.13
CA ASN A 548 -26.89 18.76 25.50
C ASN A 548 -26.87 17.70 24.40
N ARG A 549 -27.48 17.96 23.23
CA ARG A 549 -27.55 16.99 22.13
C ARG A 549 -27.22 17.63 20.80
N LEU A 550 -26.39 16.96 20.00
CA LEU A 550 -26.04 17.32 18.63
C LEU A 550 -26.09 16.07 17.75
N ARG A 551 -26.81 16.11 16.62
CA ARG A 551 -26.89 15.00 15.67
C ARG A 551 -26.14 15.33 14.39
N VAL A 552 -25.15 14.53 14.05
CA VAL A 552 -24.31 14.74 12.86
C VAL A 552 -24.48 13.55 11.94
N ALA A 553 -24.74 13.84 10.66
CA ALA A 553 -24.64 12.88 9.58
C ALA A 553 -23.30 13.06 8.85
N SER A 554 -22.65 11.98 8.44
CA SER A 554 -21.52 12.03 7.50
C SER A 554 -21.82 11.13 6.32
N ILE A 555 -21.81 11.69 5.11
CA ILE A 555 -21.79 10.92 3.86
C ILE A 555 -20.33 10.87 3.38
N ASP A 556 -19.76 9.68 3.35
CA ASP A 556 -18.43 9.43 2.82
C ASP A 556 -18.51 8.74 1.47
N VAL A 557 -18.13 9.46 0.40
CA VAL A 557 -18.10 8.89 -0.96
C VAL A 557 -16.68 8.42 -1.24
N GLY A 558 -16.43 7.14 -0.95
CA GLY A 558 -15.12 6.52 -1.13
C GLY A 558 -14.83 6.13 -2.59
N GLY A 559 -13.81 5.30 -2.77
CA GLY A 559 -13.49 4.71 -4.07
C GLY A 559 -14.46 3.60 -4.47
N GLY A 560 -14.92 2.77 -3.53
CA GLY A 560 -15.79 1.63 -3.84
C GLY A 560 -17.12 1.58 -3.10
N THR A 561 -17.31 2.40 -2.07
CA THR A 561 -18.57 2.48 -1.33
C THR A 561 -18.94 3.93 -1.06
N THR A 562 -20.25 4.18 -0.97
CA THR A 562 -20.81 5.42 -0.43
C THR A 562 -21.49 5.10 0.88
N ASP A 563 -20.94 5.62 1.96
CA ASP A 563 -21.34 5.28 3.33
C ASP A 563 -22.04 6.46 4.01
N LEU A 564 -23.00 6.16 4.88
CA LEU A 564 -23.67 7.10 5.78
C LEU A 564 -23.54 6.60 7.22
N ILE A 565 -23.13 7.51 8.11
CA ILE A 565 -23.33 7.35 9.54
C ILE A 565 -24.11 8.54 10.10
N ILE A 566 -25.06 8.25 11.00
CA ILE A 566 -25.74 9.26 11.82
C ILE A 566 -25.43 8.97 13.28
N THR A 567 -24.83 9.95 13.95
CA THR A 567 -24.46 9.84 15.36
C THR A 567 -25.11 10.96 16.16
N THR A 568 -25.78 10.59 17.23
CA THR A 568 -26.23 11.52 18.27
C THR A 568 -25.13 11.65 19.32
N TYR A 569 -24.54 12.83 19.41
CA TYR A 569 -23.61 13.18 20.47
C TYR A 569 -24.38 13.82 21.62
N SER A 570 -24.23 13.26 22.81
CA SER A 570 -24.82 13.79 24.04
C SER A 570 -23.73 14.32 24.96
N LEU A 571 -23.94 15.48 25.55
CA LEU A 571 -23.01 16.13 26.46
C LEU A 571 -23.37 15.79 27.92
N GLN A 572 -22.44 15.13 28.62
CA GLN A 572 -22.55 14.82 30.05
C GLN A 572 -21.75 15.86 30.86
N ASP A 573 -22.39 16.40 31.89
CA ASP A 573 -21.81 17.39 32.82
C ASP A 573 -21.19 18.64 32.14
N GLY A 574 -21.61 18.95 30.91
CA GLY A 574 -21.15 20.11 30.14
C GLY A 574 -19.82 19.95 29.41
N ASP A 575 -19.15 18.79 29.52
CA ASP A 575 -17.81 18.59 28.94
C ASP A 575 -17.64 17.26 28.20
N LEU A 576 -18.14 16.17 28.77
CA LEU A 576 -17.91 14.82 28.25
C LEU A 576 -18.89 14.48 27.11
N ILE A 577 -18.37 14.30 25.91
CA ILE A 577 -19.15 13.89 24.74
C ILE A 577 -19.33 12.37 24.72
N THR A 578 -20.59 11.93 24.68
CA THR A 578 -20.96 10.51 24.55
C THR A 578 -21.70 10.27 23.23
N PRO A 579 -21.10 9.55 22.28
CA PRO A 579 -21.73 9.22 21.00
C PRO A 579 -22.74 8.07 21.14
N VAL A 580 -23.84 8.16 20.41
CA VAL A 580 -24.80 7.08 20.16
C VAL A 580 -24.96 6.99 18.65
N GLN A 581 -24.47 5.92 18.05
CA GLN A 581 -24.61 5.68 16.62
C GLN A 581 -26.05 5.23 16.35
N GLU A 582 -26.84 6.09 15.70
CA GLU A 582 -28.26 5.85 15.44
C GLU A 582 -28.44 4.88 14.26
N ILE A 583 -27.66 5.07 13.21
CA ILE A 583 -27.69 4.24 12.01
C ILE A 583 -26.37 4.30 11.24
N HIS A 584 -26.03 3.17 10.65
CA HIS A 584 -24.96 2.96 9.67
C HIS A 584 -25.59 2.42 8.40
N GLU A 585 -25.23 2.95 7.24
CA GLU A 585 -25.65 2.43 5.94
C GLU A 585 -24.53 2.60 4.91
N GLY A 586 -24.52 1.77 3.87
CA GLY A 586 -23.56 1.93 2.77
C GLY A 586 -23.92 1.16 1.52
N PHE A 587 -23.48 1.69 0.39
CA PHE A 587 -23.80 1.15 -0.94
C PHE A 587 -22.54 0.94 -1.76
N ASN A 588 -22.50 -0.13 -2.55
CA ASN A 588 -21.40 -0.48 -3.46
C ASN A 588 -21.46 0.32 -4.78
N LEU A 589 -21.66 1.64 -4.67
CA LEU A 589 -21.64 2.59 -5.78
C LEU A 589 -20.88 3.84 -5.36
N ALA A 590 -19.75 4.15 -6.00
CA ALA A 590 -18.87 5.24 -5.56
C ALA A 590 -17.93 5.79 -6.66
N GLY A 591 -16.74 6.26 -6.28
CA GLY A 591 -15.77 6.91 -7.16
C GLY A 591 -15.28 6.06 -8.33
N ASP A 592 -15.02 4.78 -8.13
CA ASP A 592 -14.52 3.89 -9.19
C ASP A 592 -15.61 3.65 -10.27
N ASP A 593 -16.88 3.65 -9.88
CA ASP A 593 -18.00 3.53 -10.82
C ASP A 593 -18.21 4.84 -11.61
N ILE A 594 -17.88 6.00 -11.00
CA ILE A 594 -17.79 7.28 -11.70
C ILE A 594 -16.65 7.23 -12.73
N VAL A 595 -15.46 6.74 -12.35
CA VAL A 595 -14.33 6.57 -13.29
C VAL A 595 -14.75 5.68 -14.46
N ARG A 596 -15.35 4.52 -14.19
CA ARG A 596 -15.87 3.61 -15.22
C ARG A 596 -16.87 4.30 -16.15
N THR A 597 -17.83 5.04 -15.59
CA THR A 597 -18.85 5.79 -16.35
C THR A 597 -18.22 6.86 -17.25
N VAL A 598 -17.16 7.54 -16.78
CA VAL A 598 -16.41 8.51 -17.60
C VAL A 598 -15.63 7.80 -18.70
N ILE A 599 -15.02 6.64 -18.42
CA ILE A 599 -14.33 5.84 -19.44
C ILE A 599 -15.30 5.43 -20.55
N GLU A 600 -16.41 4.80 -20.20
CA GLU A 600 -17.42 4.29 -21.15
C GLU A 600 -18.11 5.44 -21.91
N GLY A 601 -18.43 6.54 -21.22
CA GLY A 601 -19.20 7.64 -21.79
C GLY A 601 -18.40 8.71 -22.54
N HIS A 602 -17.09 8.85 -22.28
CA HIS A 602 -16.26 9.93 -22.82
C HIS A 602 -14.94 9.44 -23.43
N VAL A 603 -14.26 8.47 -22.82
CA VAL A 603 -12.92 8.06 -23.27
C VAL A 603 -13.00 7.04 -24.41
N LEU A 604 -13.73 5.94 -24.25
CA LEU A 604 -13.89 4.91 -25.29
C LEU A 604 -14.46 5.45 -26.61
N PRO A 605 -15.44 6.37 -26.61
CA PRO A 605 -15.91 7.01 -27.85
C PRO A 605 -14.82 7.79 -28.61
N CYS A 606 -13.79 8.30 -27.93
CA CYS A 606 -12.65 8.95 -28.60
C CYS A 606 -11.77 7.90 -29.31
N PHE A 607 -11.56 6.75 -28.67
CA PHE A 607 -10.87 5.62 -29.31
C PHE A 607 -11.68 5.01 -30.46
N GLU A 608 -13.01 4.99 -30.37
CA GLU A 608 -13.88 4.56 -31.48
C GLU A 608 -13.64 5.40 -32.73
N LYS A 609 -13.63 6.73 -32.58
CA LYS A 609 -13.35 7.66 -33.67
C LYS A 609 -11.94 7.51 -34.21
N TYR A 610 -10.95 7.32 -33.34
CA TYR A 610 -9.57 7.07 -33.76
C TYR A 610 -9.44 5.79 -34.60
N ILE A 611 -10.13 4.72 -34.20
CA ILE A 611 -10.18 3.45 -34.93
C ILE A 611 -10.89 3.62 -36.29
N GLU A 612 -12.00 4.36 -36.32
CA GLU A 612 -12.73 4.69 -37.54
C GLU A 612 -11.85 5.46 -38.53
N GLN A 613 -11.13 6.48 -38.05
CA GLN A 613 -10.18 7.27 -38.85
C GLN A 613 -8.98 6.45 -39.35
N SER A 614 -8.64 5.37 -38.64
CA SER A 614 -7.64 4.41 -39.05
C SER A 614 -8.13 3.46 -40.17
N GLY A 615 -9.37 3.61 -40.64
CA GLY A 615 -9.93 2.87 -41.78
C GLY A 615 -10.59 1.53 -41.43
N VAL A 616 -10.84 1.26 -40.14
CA VAL A 616 -11.57 0.07 -39.70
C VAL A 616 -13.07 0.24 -39.94
N ALA A 617 -13.70 -0.70 -40.65
CA ALA A 617 -15.12 -0.60 -41.03
C ALA A 617 -16.09 -0.76 -39.84
N GLU A 618 -15.73 -1.60 -38.85
CA GLU A 618 -16.56 -1.90 -37.67
C GLU A 618 -15.82 -1.50 -36.38
N PRO A 619 -15.61 -0.19 -36.12
CA PRO A 619 -14.77 0.30 -35.01
C PRO A 619 -15.27 -0.18 -33.64
N LYS A 620 -16.59 -0.26 -33.46
CA LYS A 620 -17.23 -0.75 -32.23
C LYS A 620 -16.95 -2.23 -31.97
N MET A 621 -16.96 -3.07 -33.01
CA MET A 621 -16.65 -4.49 -32.85
C MET A 621 -15.19 -4.70 -32.45
N LEU A 622 -14.27 -3.90 -33.00
CA LEU A 622 -12.88 -3.90 -32.54
C LEU A 622 -12.78 -3.46 -31.08
N LEU A 623 -13.41 -2.35 -30.69
CA LEU A 623 -13.40 -1.90 -29.29
C LEU A 623 -13.95 -2.96 -28.33
N ALA A 624 -15.09 -3.56 -28.64
CA ALA A 624 -15.66 -4.64 -27.82
C ALA A 624 -14.75 -5.86 -27.79
N SER A 625 -14.00 -6.13 -28.87
CA SER A 625 -13.02 -7.21 -28.90
C SER A 625 -11.78 -6.96 -28.04
N LEU A 626 -11.40 -5.70 -27.81
CA LEU A 626 -10.24 -5.32 -27.01
C LEU A 626 -10.61 -5.05 -25.55
N PHE A 627 -11.78 -4.46 -25.30
CA PHE A 627 -12.15 -3.89 -24.00
C PHE A 627 -13.50 -4.39 -23.47
N GLY A 628 -14.22 -5.24 -24.20
CA GLY A 628 -15.49 -5.81 -23.75
C GLY A 628 -15.32 -6.93 -22.71
N GLU A 629 -16.42 -7.63 -22.42
CA GLU A 629 -16.41 -8.82 -21.57
C GLU A 629 -15.50 -9.91 -22.14
N SER A 630 -14.82 -10.63 -21.24
CA SER A 630 -13.93 -11.73 -21.62
C SER A 630 -14.69 -12.80 -22.42
N ARG A 631 -14.14 -13.20 -23.56
CA ARG A 631 -14.70 -14.27 -24.40
C ARG A 631 -14.07 -15.62 -24.11
N ALA A 632 -14.78 -16.69 -24.45
CA ALA A 632 -14.24 -18.04 -24.39
C ALA A 632 -12.99 -18.17 -25.30
N ASN A 633 -11.93 -18.80 -24.78
CA ASN A 633 -10.61 -18.97 -25.40
C ASN A 633 -9.72 -17.71 -25.47
N GLU A 634 -10.01 -16.65 -24.70
CA GLU A 634 -9.03 -15.58 -24.50
C GLU A 634 -7.82 -16.07 -23.69
N ASP A 635 -6.62 -15.66 -24.11
CA ASP A 635 -5.36 -15.98 -23.42
C ASP A 635 -5.17 -15.04 -22.22
N GLU A 636 -4.55 -15.52 -21.14
CA GLU A 636 -4.15 -14.72 -19.98
C GLU A 636 -3.29 -13.50 -20.39
N ARG A 637 -2.56 -13.61 -21.49
CA ARG A 637 -1.79 -12.50 -22.08
C ARG A 637 -2.69 -11.35 -22.54
N GLU A 638 -3.83 -11.66 -23.15
CA GLU A 638 -4.79 -10.66 -23.59
C GLU A 638 -5.44 -9.97 -22.39
N HIS A 639 -5.75 -10.71 -21.32
CA HIS A 639 -6.23 -10.12 -20.07
C HIS A 639 -5.19 -9.15 -19.46
N LEU A 640 -3.91 -9.53 -19.41
CA LEU A 640 -2.87 -8.63 -18.91
C LEU A 640 -2.74 -7.37 -19.77
N ARG A 641 -2.68 -7.50 -21.09
CA ARG A 641 -2.59 -6.34 -22.02
C ARG A 641 -3.77 -5.38 -21.87
N ARG A 642 -4.99 -5.92 -21.77
CA ARG A 642 -6.21 -5.14 -21.54
C ARG A 642 -6.15 -4.39 -20.21
N ARG A 643 -5.69 -5.03 -19.13
CA ARG A 643 -5.50 -4.38 -17.82
C ARG A 643 -4.42 -3.30 -17.87
N LEU A 644 -3.27 -3.56 -18.52
CA LEU A 644 -2.20 -2.59 -18.67
C LEU A 644 -2.67 -1.37 -19.47
N PHE A 645 -3.43 -1.57 -20.55
CA PHE A 645 -4.04 -0.47 -21.31
C PHE A 645 -5.03 0.33 -20.47
N SER A 646 -5.86 -0.36 -19.68
CA SER A 646 -6.80 0.30 -18.77
C SER A 646 -6.07 1.16 -17.72
N ASN A 647 -5.03 0.62 -17.08
CA ASN A 647 -4.28 1.30 -16.01
C ASN A 647 -3.36 2.43 -16.51
N GLN A 648 -2.75 2.27 -17.68
CA GLN A 648 -1.81 3.25 -18.23
C GLN A 648 -2.48 4.30 -19.11
N ILE A 649 -3.70 4.05 -19.62
CA ILE A 649 -4.35 4.94 -20.59
C ILE A 649 -5.76 5.33 -20.14
N LEU A 650 -6.69 4.38 -20.05
CA LEU A 650 -8.11 4.72 -19.84
C LEU A 650 -8.36 5.40 -18.48
N ILE A 651 -7.79 4.86 -17.41
CA ILE A 651 -7.92 5.41 -16.06
C ILE A 651 -7.23 6.78 -15.95
N PRO A 652 -5.96 6.98 -16.37
CA PRO A 652 -5.32 8.30 -16.34
C PRO A 652 -6.09 9.37 -17.13
N VAL A 653 -6.59 9.05 -18.32
CA VAL A 653 -7.41 9.98 -19.10
C VAL A 653 -8.68 10.34 -18.31
N ALA A 654 -9.42 9.37 -17.80
CA ALA A 654 -10.65 9.62 -17.04
C ALA A 654 -10.38 10.43 -15.76
N LEU A 655 -9.30 10.15 -15.03
CA LEU A 655 -8.90 10.91 -13.85
C LEU A 655 -8.50 12.34 -14.19
N ARG A 656 -7.89 12.58 -15.37
CA ARG A 656 -7.61 13.94 -15.85
C ARG A 656 -8.91 14.71 -16.14
N ILE A 657 -9.91 14.07 -16.76
CA ILE A 657 -11.25 14.64 -16.97
C ILE A 657 -11.91 14.98 -15.63
N ILE A 658 -11.89 14.04 -14.68
CA ILE A 658 -12.43 14.22 -13.34
C ILE A 658 -11.73 15.37 -12.61
N SER A 659 -10.40 15.50 -12.73
CA SER A 659 -9.65 16.58 -12.09
C SER A 659 -10.08 17.98 -12.58
N LEU A 660 -10.41 18.12 -13.87
CA LEU A 660 -10.99 19.36 -14.40
C LEU A 660 -12.40 19.58 -13.85
N TYR A 661 -13.20 18.52 -13.82
CA TYR A 661 -14.57 18.55 -13.32
C TYR A 661 -14.68 18.87 -11.82
N GLU A 662 -13.76 18.40 -10.98
CA GLU A 662 -13.67 18.72 -9.53
C GLU A 662 -13.59 20.25 -9.29
N HIS A 663 -13.14 21.03 -10.27
CA HIS A 663 -12.99 22.49 -10.18
C HIS A 663 -14.01 23.26 -11.04
N TYR A 664 -14.98 22.56 -11.63
CA TYR A 664 -15.95 23.16 -12.54
C TYR A 664 -17.05 23.91 -11.79
N ASP A 665 -17.21 25.21 -12.08
CA ASP A 665 -18.40 25.95 -11.66
C ASP A 665 -19.53 25.73 -12.66
N VAL A 666 -20.54 24.93 -12.28
CA VAL A 666 -21.70 24.60 -13.11
C VAL A 666 -22.49 25.83 -13.57
N SER A 667 -22.38 26.98 -12.88
CA SER A 667 -23.14 28.19 -13.22
C SER A 667 -22.43 29.11 -14.21
N HIS A 668 -21.11 29.17 -14.18
CA HIS A 668 -20.33 30.17 -14.93
C HIS A 668 -19.06 29.62 -15.61
N GLY A 669 -18.76 28.34 -15.43
CA GLY A 669 -17.55 27.70 -15.93
C GLY A 669 -17.57 27.47 -17.43
N GLU A 670 -16.40 27.54 -18.07
CA GLU A 670 -16.21 26.99 -19.41
C GLU A 670 -16.36 25.47 -19.32
N SER A 671 -17.26 24.91 -20.15
CA SER A 671 -17.59 23.47 -20.10
C SER A 671 -16.87 22.66 -21.16
N ALA A 672 -16.46 23.27 -22.27
CA ALA A 672 -15.87 22.58 -23.41
C ALA A 672 -14.34 22.67 -23.38
N TYR A 673 -13.67 21.51 -23.36
CA TYR A 673 -12.22 21.40 -23.43
C TYR A 673 -11.83 20.37 -24.47
N THR A 674 -10.62 20.50 -25.02
CA THR A 674 -9.98 19.42 -25.77
C THR A 674 -8.65 19.12 -25.12
N LEU A 675 -8.51 17.94 -24.52
CA LEU A 675 -7.23 17.48 -24.01
C LEU A 675 -6.45 16.78 -25.10
N LYS A 676 -5.16 17.11 -25.18
CA LYS A 676 -4.17 16.42 -26.01
C LYS A 676 -3.44 15.39 -25.17
N PHE A 677 -2.73 14.49 -25.85
CA PHE A 677 -1.90 13.48 -25.20
C PHE A 677 -0.95 14.07 -24.14
N LEU A 678 -0.24 15.16 -24.48
CA LEU A 678 0.70 15.82 -23.56
C LEU A 678 0.02 16.60 -22.41
N ASP A 679 -1.30 16.82 -22.45
CA ASP A 679 -2.05 17.40 -21.32
C ASP A 679 -2.38 16.36 -20.24
N ILE A 680 -2.12 15.08 -20.54
CA ILE A 680 -2.47 13.90 -19.73
C ILE A 680 -1.21 13.14 -19.31
N PHE A 681 -0.27 12.92 -20.25
CA PHE A 681 0.93 12.12 -20.05
C PHE A 681 2.19 12.96 -20.19
N ASP A 682 2.98 13.05 -19.12
CA ASP A 682 4.36 13.54 -19.12
C ASP A 682 5.36 12.41 -19.44
N GLU A 683 6.66 12.68 -19.41
CA GLU A 683 7.69 11.67 -19.71
C GLU A 683 7.67 10.48 -18.74
N GLU A 684 7.29 10.68 -17.47
CA GLU A 684 7.27 9.64 -16.45
C GLU A 684 6.00 8.79 -16.48
N SER A 685 4.87 9.39 -16.86
CA SER A 685 3.54 8.75 -16.94
C SER A 685 3.18 8.27 -18.34
N ARG A 686 4.07 8.45 -19.32
CA ARG A 686 3.88 8.01 -20.70
C ARG A 686 3.59 6.50 -20.76
N PRO A 687 2.51 6.06 -21.44
CA PRO A 687 2.20 4.65 -21.63
C PRO A 687 3.36 3.92 -22.33
N THR A 688 3.60 2.67 -21.94
CA THR A 688 4.67 1.87 -22.55
C THR A 688 4.36 1.50 -24.00
N GLU A 689 5.41 1.24 -24.80
CA GLU A 689 5.23 0.89 -26.22
C GLU A 689 4.46 -0.42 -26.42
N SER A 690 4.55 -1.38 -25.49
CA SER A 690 3.74 -2.61 -25.54
C SER A 690 2.26 -2.32 -25.42
N VAL A 691 1.87 -1.35 -24.57
CA VAL A 691 0.49 -0.92 -24.39
C VAL A 691 -0.02 -0.19 -25.63
N MET A 692 0.77 0.72 -26.20
CA MET A 692 0.36 1.39 -27.45
C MET A 692 0.27 0.39 -28.62
N THR A 693 1.19 -0.56 -28.71
CA THR A 693 1.17 -1.64 -29.70
C THR A 693 -0.09 -2.50 -29.61
N TYR A 694 -0.66 -2.70 -28.42
CA TYR A 694 -1.88 -3.48 -28.24
C TYR A 694 -3.04 -2.97 -29.10
N LEU A 695 -3.32 -1.66 -29.06
CA LEU A 695 -4.35 -1.05 -29.91
C LEU A 695 -3.95 -1.08 -31.40
N LYS A 696 -2.69 -0.74 -31.73
CA LYS A 696 -2.19 -0.73 -33.11
C LYS A 696 -2.38 -2.09 -33.78
N SER A 697 -1.98 -3.18 -33.11
CA SER A 697 -2.15 -4.54 -33.62
C SER A 697 -3.62 -4.94 -33.76
N GLY A 698 -4.49 -4.47 -32.86
CA GLY A 698 -5.94 -4.64 -33.01
C GLY A 698 -6.47 -4.00 -34.30
N ILE A 699 -6.06 -2.75 -34.58
CA ILE A 699 -6.44 -2.01 -35.79
C ILE A 699 -5.96 -2.73 -37.06
N GLU A 700 -4.70 -3.16 -37.08
CA GLU A 700 -4.12 -3.89 -38.22
C GLU A 700 -4.85 -5.21 -38.49
N THR A 701 -5.22 -5.94 -37.44
CA THR A 701 -5.95 -7.21 -37.54
C THR A 701 -7.33 -7.03 -38.19
N TYR A 702 -7.95 -5.85 -38.01
CA TYR A 702 -9.23 -5.48 -38.62
C TYR A 702 -9.05 -4.70 -39.94
N GLY A 703 -7.85 -4.71 -40.53
CA GLY A 703 -7.57 -4.15 -41.85
C GLY A 703 -7.39 -2.63 -41.89
N GLY A 704 -7.28 -1.97 -40.73
CA GLY A 704 -6.96 -0.55 -40.63
C GLY A 704 -5.45 -0.28 -40.67
N VAL A 705 -5.10 1.00 -40.81
CA VAL A 705 -3.73 1.51 -40.71
C VAL A 705 -3.65 2.40 -39.47
N PRO A 706 -2.91 1.99 -38.42
CA PRO A 706 -2.79 2.79 -37.20
C PRO A 706 -2.25 4.19 -37.50
N LEU A 707 -2.92 5.21 -36.97
CA LEU A 707 -2.44 6.58 -36.98
C LEU A 707 -1.39 6.80 -35.88
N ASP A 708 -0.90 8.04 -35.76
CA ASP A 708 -0.07 8.41 -34.63
C ASP A 708 -0.92 8.41 -33.34
N PHE A 709 -0.53 7.59 -32.36
CA PHE A 709 -1.27 7.46 -31.11
C PHE A 709 -1.30 8.78 -30.32
N GLU A 710 -0.24 9.58 -30.40
CA GLU A 710 -0.16 10.88 -29.71
C GLU A 710 -1.05 11.95 -30.34
N SER A 711 -1.58 11.69 -31.54
CA SER A 711 -2.53 12.58 -32.23
C SER A 711 -3.96 12.49 -31.70
N ILE A 712 -4.25 11.54 -30.79
CA ILE A 712 -5.58 11.40 -30.20
C ILE A 712 -5.90 12.65 -29.38
N GLU A 713 -7.03 13.26 -29.70
CA GLU A 713 -7.62 14.36 -28.94
C GLU A 713 -8.86 13.86 -28.18
N PHE A 714 -9.03 14.36 -26.96
CA PHE A 714 -10.14 14.04 -26.08
C PHE A 714 -11.03 15.28 -25.92
N PRO A 715 -12.03 15.48 -26.80
CA PRO A 715 -13.03 16.52 -26.62
C PRO A 715 -13.96 16.19 -25.45
N ILE A 716 -14.13 17.14 -24.54
CA ILE A 716 -14.87 16.97 -23.29
C ILE A 716 -15.87 18.10 -23.15
N ASP A 717 -17.07 17.75 -22.71
CA ASP A 717 -18.05 18.71 -22.18
C ASP A 717 -18.35 18.38 -20.71
N LEU A 718 -17.89 19.23 -19.80
CA LEU A 718 -18.06 19.07 -18.36
C LEU A 718 -19.54 19.09 -17.93
N ASN A 719 -20.45 19.69 -18.71
CA ASN A 719 -21.89 19.59 -18.43
C ASN A 719 -22.43 18.17 -18.64
N VAL A 720 -21.89 17.47 -19.63
CA VAL A 720 -22.26 16.08 -19.90
C VAL A 720 -21.68 15.18 -18.80
N VAL A 721 -20.43 15.44 -18.37
CA VAL A 721 -19.82 14.74 -17.23
C VAL A 721 -20.67 14.95 -15.96
N ASP A 722 -21.04 16.19 -15.65
CA ASP A 722 -21.89 16.52 -14.49
C ASP A 722 -23.24 15.79 -14.53
N SER A 723 -23.91 15.78 -15.69
CA SER A 723 -25.18 15.10 -15.88
C SER A 723 -25.08 13.58 -15.67
N ARG A 724 -23.98 12.96 -16.10
CA ARG A 724 -23.73 11.53 -15.90
C ARG A 724 -23.47 11.20 -14.43
N VAL A 725 -22.60 11.97 -13.77
CA VAL A 725 -22.28 11.79 -12.35
C VAL A 725 -23.52 11.98 -11.48
N SER A 726 -24.29 13.04 -11.73
CA SER A 726 -25.54 13.32 -11.01
C SER A 726 -26.58 12.23 -11.20
N ARG A 727 -26.69 11.65 -12.40
CA ARG A 727 -27.59 10.52 -12.67
C ARG A 727 -27.15 9.25 -11.95
N LEU A 728 -25.86 8.93 -11.98
CA LEU A 728 -25.31 7.74 -11.34
C LEU A 728 -25.52 7.78 -9.83
N MET A 729 -25.16 8.89 -9.19
CA MET A 729 -25.20 9.02 -7.72
C MET A 729 -26.57 9.46 -7.17
N GLY A 730 -27.47 9.92 -8.04
CA GLY A 730 -28.71 10.63 -7.67
C GLY A 730 -29.64 9.85 -6.75
N ASP A 731 -29.88 8.58 -7.05
CA ASP A 731 -30.81 7.73 -6.29
C ASP A 731 -30.22 7.37 -4.93
N VAL A 732 -28.95 6.93 -4.90
CA VAL A 732 -28.22 6.60 -3.67
C VAL A 732 -28.15 7.80 -2.72
N LEU A 733 -27.73 8.97 -3.21
CA LEU A 733 -27.66 10.17 -2.38
C LEU A 733 -29.06 10.65 -1.94
N GLY A 734 -30.08 10.43 -2.77
CA GLY A 734 -31.47 10.71 -2.43
C GLY A 734 -31.94 9.89 -1.22
N ASP A 735 -31.66 8.59 -1.22
CA ASP A 735 -32.00 7.67 -0.14
C ASP A 735 -31.29 8.03 1.17
N LEU A 736 -30.00 8.37 1.10
CA LEU A 736 -29.26 8.83 2.27
C LEU A 736 -29.81 10.17 2.80
N CYS A 737 -30.16 11.12 1.93
CA CYS A 737 -30.77 12.38 2.33
C CYS A 737 -32.13 12.19 3.01
N GLU A 738 -32.91 11.20 2.60
CA GLU A 738 -34.17 10.85 3.25
C GLU A 738 -33.95 10.41 4.71
N LEU A 739 -32.95 9.55 4.96
CA LEU A 739 -32.56 9.15 6.31
C LEU A 739 -32.09 10.33 7.16
N ILE A 740 -31.21 11.17 6.62
CA ILE A 740 -30.70 12.35 7.33
C ILE A 740 -31.85 13.27 7.76
N ASN A 741 -32.81 13.49 6.87
CA ASN A 741 -34.00 14.29 7.21
C ASN A 741 -34.89 13.58 8.25
N HIS A 742 -35.07 12.26 8.13
CA HIS A 742 -35.84 11.45 9.10
C HIS A 742 -35.28 11.59 10.53
N TYR A 743 -33.95 11.47 10.68
CA TYR A 743 -33.26 11.63 11.96
C TYR A 743 -33.09 13.08 12.40
N SER A 744 -33.55 14.05 11.62
CA SER A 744 -33.50 15.48 11.92
C SER A 744 -32.10 15.99 12.26
N CYS A 745 -31.09 15.57 11.50
CA CYS A 745 -29.69 15.89 11.78
C CYS A 745 -29.41 17.40 11.78
N ASP A 746 -28.50 17.84 12.65
CA ASP A 746 -28.08 19.23 12.75
C ASP A 746 -27.11 19.60 11.64
N TYR A 747 -26.14 18.74 11.34
CA TYR A 747 -25.16 18.91 10.26
C TYR A 747 -25.10 17.69 9.34
N VAL A 748 -24.69 17.94 8.09
CA VAL A 748 -24.26 16.91 7.14
C VAL A 748 -22.83 17.21 6.74
N LEU A 749 -21.93 16.27 7.01
CA LEU A 749 -20.55 16.31 6.55
C LEU A 749 -20.45 15.52 5.25
N LEU A 750 -19.78 16.08 4.25
CA LEU A 750 -19.47 15.41 2.99
C LEU A 750 -17.98 15.17 2.90
N SER A 751 -17.57 13.90 2.91
CA SER A 751 -16.17 13.46 2.81
C SER A 751 -15.94 12.49 1.65
N GLY A 752 -14.70 12.06 1.50
CA GLY A 752 -14.25 11.27 0.36
C GLY A 752 -14.00 12.14 -0.87
N ARG A 753 -13.02 11.76 -1.69
CA ARG A 753 -12.57 12.60 -2.82
C ARG A 753 -13.69 12.91 -3.84
N PRO A 754 -14.52 11.93 -4.27
CA PRO A 754 -15.70 12.21 -5.10
C PRO A 754 -16.67 13.27 -4.56
N SER A 755 -16.70 13.56 -3.25
CA SER A 755 -17.52 14.66 -2.71
C SER A 755 -17.11 16.06 -3.20
N MET A 756 -15.93 16.19 -3.80
CA MET A 756 -15.46 17.41 -4.47
C MET A 756 -16.21 17.67 -5.78
N MET A 757 -16.79 16.64 -6.39
CA MET A 757 -17.45 16.74 -7.69
C MET A 757 -18.76 17.54 -7.56
N PRO A 758 -18.98 18.56 -8.42
CA PRO A 758 -20.19 19.38 -8.38
C PRO A 758 -21.49 18.57 -8.37
N GLY A 759 -21.64 17.55 -9.22
CA GLY A 759 -22.82 16.71 -9.28
C GLY A 759 -23.13 15.94 -7.99
N VAL A 760 -22.12 15.54 -7.21
CA VAL A 760 -22.32 14.90 -5.90
C VAL A 760 -22.82 15.92 -4.89
N TYR A 761 -22.10 17.04 -4.75
CA TYR A 761 -22.45 18.10 -3.81
C TYR A 761 -23.82 18.73 -4.12
N ASN A 762 -24.06 19.06 -5.40
CA ASN A 762 -25.30 19.68 -5.86
C ASN A 762 -26.50 18.75 -5.72
N THR A 763 -26.31 17.42 -5.84
CA THR A 763 -27.38 16.45 -5.56
C THR A 763 -27.82 16.54 -4.10
N VAL A 764 -26.89 16.48 -3.14
CA VAL A 764 -27.22 16.59 -1.71
C VAL A 764 -27.85 17.96 -1.41
N LYS A 765 -27.26 19.04 -1.94
CA LYS A 765 -27.78 20.40 -1.80
C LYS A 765 -29.20 20.55 -2.35
N ALA A 766 -29.52 19.92 -3.48
CA ALA A 766 -30.85 19.97 -4.10
C ALA A 766 -31.91 19.21 -3.30
N LYS A 767 -31.52 18.17 -2.55
CA LYS A 767 -32.41 17.41 -1.67
C LYS A 767 -32.69 18.11 -0.33
N LEU A 768 -31.85 19.08 0.07
CA LEU A 768 -31.99 19.87 1.30
C LEU A 768 -32.27 19.04 2.57
N PRO A 769 -31.48 18.00 2.88
CA PRO A 769 -31.69 17.21 4.10
C PRO A 769 -31.50 18.06 5.39
N VAL A 770 -30.70 19.12 5.27
CA VAL A 770 -30.47 20.15 6.28
C VAL A 770 -30.36 21.53 5.58
N PRO A 771 -30.47 22.66 6.30
CA PRO A 771 -30.18 23.98 5.73
C PRO A 771 -28.79 24.03 5.07
N VAL A 772 -28.66 24.76 3.96
CA VAL A 772 -27.45 24.72 3.10
C VAL A 772 -26.17 25.11 3.87
N ASP A 773 -26.26 26.06 4.80
CA ASP A 773 -25.16 26.48 5.67
C ASP A 773 -24.65 25.38 6.62
N ARG A 774 -25.40 24.29 6.75
CA ARG A 774 -25.08 23.12 7.59
C ARG A 774 -24.68 21.89 6.78
N ILE A 775 -24.54 22.02 5.46
CA ILE A 775 -23.90 21.02 4.61
C ILE A 775 -22.41 21.40 4.50
N ILE A 776 -21.55 20.66 5.21
CA ILE A 776 -20.13 20.96 5.34
C ILE A 776 -19.33 20.06 4.41
N SER A 777 -18.70 20.65 3.39
CA SER A 777 -17.77 19.94 2.52
C SER A 777 -16.39 19.87 3.16
N MET A 778 -15.93 18.66 3.48
CA MET A 778 -14.69 18.46 4.21
C MET A 778 -13.44 18.85 3.40
N HIS A 779 -13.46 18.73 2.08
CA HIS A 779 -12.34 19.12 1.19
C HIS A 779 -11.98 20.63 1.17
N ASN A 780 -12.80 21.47 1.79
CA ASN A 780 -12.57 22.91 1.90
C ASN A 780 -12.69 23.40 3.34
N TYR A 781 -12.85 22.49 4.29
CA TYR A 781 -13.02 22.79 5.70
C TYR A 781 -11.70 23.23 6.32
N LYS A 782 -11.74 24.29 7.14
CA LYS A 782 -10.56 24.88 7.77
C LYS A 782 -10.21 24.14 9.05
N VAL A 783 -8.95 23.74 9.17
CA VAL A 783 -8.39 23.02 10.32
C VAL A 783 -7.17 23.71 10.90
N GLY A 784 -6.91 23.45 12.18
CA GLY A 784 -5.76 24.00 12.90
C GLY A 784 -4.43 23.33 12.54
N ALA A 785 -3.37 23.76 13.24
CA ALA A 785 -2.01 23.25 13.03
C ALA A 785 -1.77 21.80 13.44
N TRP A 786 -2.69 21.27 14.25
CA TRP A 786 -2.69 19.88 14.69
C TRP A 786 -2.95 18.89 13.55
N TYR A 787 -3.51 19.31 12.41
CA TYR A 787 -3.86 18.42 11.31
C TYR A 787 -2.68 18.21 10.35
N PRO A 788 -2.12 16.98 10.22
CA PRO A 788 -0.84 16.76 9.55
C PRO A 788 -0.88 16.96 8.02
N PHE A 789 -2.05 16.82 7.38
CA PHE A 789 -2.20 16.97 5.93
C PHE A 789 -2.86 18.28 5.49
N ARG A 790 -2.85 19.31 6.34
CA ARG A 790 -3.44 20.61 5.97
C ARG A 790 -2.63 21.28 4.86
N ASP A 791 -3.31 22.00 3.98
CA ASP A 791 -2.65 22.83 2.98
C ASP A 791 -2.06 24.11 3.61
N LEU A 792 -1.34 24.90 2.81
CA LEU A 792 -0.76 26.18 3.23
C LEU A 792 -1.81 27.24 3.63
N ARG A 793 -3.08 27.03 3.28
CA ARG A 793 -4.22 27.90 3.64
C ARG A 793 -4.94 27.39 4.90
N GLY A 794 -4.46 26.32 5.53
CA GLY A 794 -5.06 25.70 6.70
C GLY A 794 -6.36 24.96 6.40
N ARG A 795 -6.51 24.39 5.20
CA ARG A 795 -7.66 23.58 4.79
C ARG A 795 -7.29 22.11 4.64
N LEU A 796 -8.29 21.26 4.80
CA LEU A 796 -8.22 19.85 4.43
C LEU A 796 -8.22 19.71 2.90
N SER A 797 -7.08 19.44 2.27
CA SER A 797 -7.02 19.33 0.81
C SER A 797 -7.37 17.94 0.27
N ASP A 798 -7.07 16.87 1.02
CA ASP A 798 -7.43 15.49 0.64
C ASP A 798 -8.38 14.90 1.69
N PRO A 799 -9.69 14.80 1.40
CA PRO A 799 -10.68 14.25 2.31
C PRO A 799 -10.40 12.82 2.76
N LYS A 800 -9.62 12.02 2.03
CA LYS A 800 -9.31 10.64 2.45
C LYS A 800 -8.55 10.61 3.78
N THR A 801 -7.86 11.70 4.12
CA THR A 801 -7.08 11.79 5.37
C THR A 801 -7.96 11.86 6.62
N THR A 802 -9.24 12.24 6.52
CA THR A 802 -10.11 12.44 7.69
C THR A 802 -10.43 11.15 8.41
N ALA A 803 -10.52 10.01 7.71
CA ALA A 803 -10.74 8.71 8.32
C ALA A 803 -9.59 8.33 9.28
N ALA A 804 -8.34 8.40 8.79
CA ALA A 804 -7.16 8.09 9.60
C ALA A 804 -6.94 9.10 10.74
N VAL A 805 -7.07 10.41 10.47
CA VAL A 805 -6.93 11.45 11.52
C VAL A 805 -8.06 11.34 12.55
N GLY A 806 -9.28 11.03 12.11
CA GLY A 806 -10.43 10.85 12.98
C GLY A 806 -10.30 9.65 13.89
N ALA A 807 -9.85 8.51 13.38
CA ALA A 807 -9.56 7.33 14.20
C ALA A 807 -8.44 7.58 15.21
N MET A 808 -7.42 8.39 14.86
CA MET A 808 -6.45 8.91 15.83
C MET A 808 -7.12 9.72 16.94
N ILE A 809 -8.00 10.67 16.60
CA ILE A 809 -8.73 11.47 17.60
C ILE A 809 -9.53 10.56 18.52
N CYS A 810 -10.24 9.58 17.96
CA CYS A 810 -10.99 8.60 18.74
C CYS A 810 -10.08 7.79 19.67
N ALA A 811 -8.91 7.34 19.21
CA ALA A 811 -7.97 6.60 20.06
C ALA A 811 -7.43 7.44 21.22
N LEU A 812 -7.28 8.75 21.02
CA LEU A 812 -6.72 9.68 22.01
C LEU A 812 -7.79 10.36 22.90
N SER A 813 -9.07 10.35 22.50
CA SER A 813 -10.13 11.09 23.20
C SER A 813 -10.47 10.58 24.60
N ASN A 814 -9.97 9.40 24.98
CA ASN A 814 -10.08 8.84 26.33
C ASN A 814 -8.99 9.38 27.26
N GLY A 815 -8.92 10.70 27.41
CA GLY A 815 -8.11 11.37 28.42
C GLY A 815 -6.74 11.89 27.98
N TYR A 816 -6.32 11.70 26.73
CA TYR A 816 -5.03 12.23 26.23
C TYR A 816 -5.16 13.61 25.58
N LEU A 817 -6.37 14.04 25.22
CA LEU A 817 -6.62 15.31 24.51
C LEU A 817 -7.08 16.40 25.47
N VAL A 818 -6.22 17.39 25.71
CA VAL A 818 -6.57 18.54 26.57
C VAL A 818 -7.75 19.31 25.97
N GLY A 819 -8.82 19.52 26.75
CA GLY A 819 -9.99 20.32 26.35
C GLY A 819 -10.84 19.68 25.24
N PHE A 820 -10.77 18.37 25.09
CA PHE A 820 -11.70 17.60 24.26
C PHE A 820 -11.85 16.19 24.82
N ASN A 821 -13.01 15.88 25.40
CA ASN A 821 -13.28 14.60 26.03
C ASN A 821 -14.43 13.90 25.31
N MET A 822 -14.15 12.73 24.71
CA MET A 822 -15.17 11.93 24.02
C MET A 822 -14.99 10.45 24.34
N LYS A 823 -16.07 9.81 24.79
CA LYS A 823 -16.15 8.35 25.00
C LYS A 823 -16.26 7.63 23.66
N SER A 824 -15.16 7.54 22.93
CA SER A 824 -15.13 6.92 21.61
C SER A 824 -15.20 5.38 21.65
N ASP A 825 -15.01 4.80 22.83
CA ASP A 825 -15.01 3.38 23.12
C ASP A 825 -16.41 2.77 23.22
N VAL A 826 -17.47 3.57 23.28
CA VAL A 826 -18.84 3.06 23.23
C VAL A 826 -19.35 2.85 21.81
N MET A 827 -18.64 3.38 20.81
CA MET A 827 -18.96 3.19 19.40
C MET A 827 -18.56 1.78 18.96
N ASN A 828 -19.48 1.08 18.30
CA ASN A 828 -19.25 -0.24 17.74
C ASN A 828 -19.97 -0.31 16.38
N PRO A 829 -19.25 -0.62 15.29
CA PRO A 829 -19.86 -0.71 13.97
C PRO A 829 -20.87 -1.86 13.97
N GLY A 830 -22.11 -1.54 13.62
CA GLY A 830 -23.24 -2.47 13.63
C GLY A 830 -23.31 -3.33 12.35
N SER A 831 -24.03 -4.44 12.37
CA SER A 831 -24.45 -5.14 11.14
C SER A 831 -25.63 -4.40 10.51
N THR A 832 -25.54 -4.11 9.22
CA THR A 832 -26.62 -3.49 8.43
C THR A 832 -27.60 -4.52 7.84
N ALA A 833 -27.30 -5.82 7.96
CA ALA A 833 -28.13 -6.89 7.41
C ALA A 833 -29.33 -7.20 8.30
N ARG A 834 -30.50 -6.67 7.91
CA ARG A 834 -31.79 -6.85 8.61
C ARG A 834 -32.80 -7.70 7.84
N TYR A 835 -32.89 -7.50 6.53
CA TYR A 835 -33.83 -8.21 5.65
C TYR A 835 -33.03 -8.95 4.60
N ILE A 836 -32.95 -10.27 4.72
CA ILE A 836 -32.12 -11.13 3.87
C ILE A 836 -33.03 -11.91 2.93
N GLY A 837 -32.66 -11.98 1.66
CA GLY A 837 -33.49 -12.64 0.66
C GLY A 837 -32.87 -12.72 -0.72
N ARG A 838 -33.63 -13.31 -1.64
CA ARG A 838 -33.27 -13.39 -3.05
C ARG A 838 -33.25 -11.98 -3.67
N MET A 839 -32.13 -11.66 -4.31
CA MET A 839 -31.98 -10.45 -5.12
C MET A 839 -32.50 -10.65 -6.54
N ASP A 840 -33.02 -9.58 -7.14
CA ASP A 840 -33.29 -9.52 -8.57
C ASP A 840 -32.11 -8.92 -9.36
N ASP A 841 -32.30 -8.80 -10.68
CA ASP A 841 -31.26 -8.29 -11.59
C ASP A 841 -30.97 -6.80 -11.38
N SER A 842 -31.91 -6.06 -10.77
CA SER A 842 -31.74 -4.66 -10.38
C SER A 842 -31.10 -4.50 -8.99
N SER A 843 -30.61 -5.61 -8.39
CA SER A 843 -30.06 -5.66 -7.04
C SER A 843 -31.05 -5.29 -5.92
N GLN A 844 -32.36 -5.39 -6.18
CA GLN A 844 -33.40 -5.15 -5.16
C GLN A 844 -33.86 -6.47 -4.54
N ILE A 845 -34.44 -6.38 -3.34
CA ILE A 845 -34.99 -7.51 -2.59
C ILE A 845 -36.45 -7.23 -2.28
N LYS A 846 -37.36 -7.93 -2.94
CA LYS A 846 -38.80 -7.81 -2.70
C LYS A 846 -39.21 -8.51 -1.41
N ASN A 847 -40.29 -8.06 -0.77
CA ASN A 847 -40.81 -8.66 0.46
C ASN A 847 -41.17 -10.14 0.27
N THR A 848 -41.65 -10.51 -0.91
CA THR A 848 -41.99 -11.90 -1.27
C THR A 848 -40.78 -12.82 -1.39
N ASN A 849 -39.57 -12.26 -1.43
CA ASN A 849 -38.31 -12.96 -1.63
C ASN A 849 -37.46 -13.05 -0.35
N LEU A 850 -37.97 -12.56 0.78
CA LEU A 850 -37.28 -12.58 2.06
C LEU A 850 -37.25 -13.99 2.64
N CYS A 851 -36.07 -14.44 3.06
CA CYS A 851 -35.91 -15.64 3.88
C CYS A 851 -35.76 -15.29 5.37
N PHE A 852 -35.18 -14.13 5.70
CA PHE A 852 -35.12 -13.58 7.05
C PHE A 852 -35.60 -12.13 7.05
N ALA A 853 -36.38 -11.74 8.06
CA ALA A 853 -36.91 -10.39 8.21
C ALA A 853 -36.64 -9.86 9.63
N ASP A 854 -36.13 -8.63 9.69
CA ASP A 854 -35.76 -7.92 10.93
C ASP A 854 -34.80 -8.73 11.84
N ILE A 855 -33.84 -9.43 11.22
CA ILE A 855 -32.86 -10.20 11.98
C ILE A 855 -31.87 -9.27 12.71
N ASN A 856 -31.45 -9.68 13.90
CA ASN A 856 -30.27 -9.12 14.55
C ASN A 856 -29.11 -10.13 14.54
N LEU A 857 -28.09 -9.81 13.75
CA LEU A 857 -26.87 -10.61 13.66
C LEU A 857 -25.88 -10.32 14.78
N GLU A 858 -26.05 -9.21 15.52
CA GLU A 858 -25.14 -8.79 16.57
C GLU A 858 -25.87 -8.76 17.92
N GLY A 859 -25.75 -9.89 18.63
CA GLY A 859 -26.37 -10.16 19.92
C GLY A 859 -26.48 -11.66 20.14
N GLY A 860 -26.13 -12.14 21.34
CA GLY A 860 -26.49 -13.49 21.77
C GLY A 860 -28.00 -13.68 21.69
N SER A 861 -28.48 -14.93 21.73
CA SER A 861 -29.87 -15.39 21.57
C SER A 861 -30.90 -14.84 22.57
N THR A 862 -30.64 -13.71 23.22
CA THR A 862 -31.54 -13.03 24.17
C THR A 862 -31.86 -11.61 23.68
N GLU A 863 -33.04 -11.46 23.08
CA GLU A 863 -33.62 -10.15 22.79
C GLU A 863 -34.15 -9.43 24.04
N ARG A 864 -34.14 -8.09 23.98
CA ARG A 864 -34.84 -7.17 24.91
C ARG A 864 -36.37 -7.21 24.80
N ASN A 865 -36.97 -7.88 23.80
CA ASN A 865 -38.41 -7.86 23.54
C ASN A 865 -39.08 -9.24 23.41
N GLY A 866 -38.40 -10.33 23.77
CA GLY A 866 -39.04 -11.66 23.91
C GLY A 866 -39.49 -12.34 22.61
N ALA A 867 -39.08 -11.86 21.43
CA ALA A 867 -39.16 -12.64 20.20
C ALA A 867 -37.83 -13.38 19.99
N SER A 868 -37.88 -14.68 19.70
CA SER A 868 -36.70 -15.42 19.26
C SER A 868 -36.38 -15.01 17.84
N VAL A 869 -35.11 -14.71 17.56
CA VAL A 869 -34.60 -14.58 16.18
C VAL A 869 -34.98 -15.86 15.42
N PRO A 870 -35.53 -15.78 14.18
CA PRO A 870 -35.77 -16.98 13.39
C PRO A 870 -34.43 -17.70 13.17
N GLU A 871 -34.26 -18.88 13.77
CA GLU A 871 -33.04 -19.68 13.64
C GLU A 871 -32.89 -20.25 12.23
N SER A 872 -34.01 -20.39 11.50
CA SER A 872 -34.04 -20.84 10.12
C SER A 872 -34.95 -20.01 9.22
N GLY A 873 -34.65 -20.01 7.92
CA GLY A 873 -35.39 -19.30 6.88
C GLY A 873 -35.41 -20.08 5.57
N GLU A 874 -36.53 -20.05 4.86
CA GLU A 874 -36.71 -20.80 3.61
C GLU A 874 -36.41 -19.95 2.37
N VAL A 875 -35.79 -20.56 1.35
CA VAL A 875 -35.61 -19.96 0.02
C VAL A 875 -35.97 -20.97 -1.07
N LEU A 876 -36.69 -20.50 -2.09
CA LEU A 876 -37.02 -21.29 -3.27
C LEU A 876 -35.90 -21.17 -4.32
N PHE A 877 -35.34 -22.31 -4.71
CA PHE A 877 -34.22 -22.40 -5.63
C PHE A 877 -34.61 -23.16 -6.91
N SER A 878 -34.45 -22.51 -8.05
CA SER A 878 -34.67 -23.12 -9.37
C SER A 878 -33.44 -23.03 -10.29
N GLY A 879 -32.38 -22.37 -9.82
CA GLY A 879 -31.19 -22.07 -10.60
C GLY A 879 -30.31 -21.04 -9.91
N PRO A 880 -29.13 -20.74 -10.49
CA PRO A 880 -28.19 -19.79 -9.93
C PRO A 880 -28.84 -18.49 -9.49
N MET A 881 -28.58 -18.08 -8.26
CA MET A 881 -29.17 -16.88 -7.68
C MET A 881 -28.23 -16.23 -6.66
N PHE A 882 -28.44 -14.94 -6.46
CA PHE A 882 -27.79 -14.17 -5.40
C PHE A 882 -28.75 -13.98 -4.23
N ILE A 883 -28.22 -14.16 -3.04
CA ILE A 883 -28.86 -13.80 -1.78
C ILE A 883 -28.12 -12.59 -1.25
N GLY A 884 -28.87 -11.57 -0.89
CA GLY A 884 -28.34 -10.34 -0.32
C GLY A 884 -29.16 -9.88 0.86
N PHE A 885 -28.88 -8.69 1.33
CA PHE A 885 -29.62 -8.05 2.40
C PHE A 885 -29.92 -6.59 2.10
N ARG A 886 -30.88 -6.04 2.82
CA ARG A 886 -31.10 -4.59 2.95
C ARG A 886 -31.38 -4.26 4.42
N GLN A 887 -31.10 -3.03 4.82
CA GLN A 887 -31.32 -2.60 6.21
C GLN A 887 -32.78 -2.21 6.47
N MET A 888 -33.46 -1.63 5.47
CA MET A 888 -34.82 -1.08 5.61
C MET A 888 -35.89 -2.03 5.06
N ASN A 889 -37.09 -2.00 5.63
CA ASN A 889 -38.24 -2.73 5.09
C ASN A 889 -38.91 -2.00 3.91
N VAL A 890 -38.12 -1.65 2.90
CA VAL A 890 -38.55 -0.85 1.75
C VAL A 890 -38.06 -1.51 0.45
N GLU A 891 -38.98 -1.90 -0.44
CA GLU A 891 -38.66 -2.65 -1.68
C GLU A 891 -37.73 -1.93 -2.64
N ARG A 892 -37.82 -0.60 -2.71
CA ARG A 892 -36.91 0.22 -3.53
C ARG A 892 -35.51 0.37 -2.94
N TRP A 893 -35.29 0.02 -1.67
CA TRP A 893 -34.00 0.18 -1.00
C TRP A 893 -32.94 -0.70 -1.68
N PRO A 894 -31.75 -0.17 -1.99
CA PRO A 894 -30.71 -0.97 -2.63
C PRO A 894 -30.32 -2.18 -1.76
N GLY A 895 -30.20 -3.35 -2.41
CA GLY A 895 -29.72 -4.55 -1.75
C GLY A 895 -28.20 -4.72 -1.88
N THR A 896 -27.58 -5.25 -0.84
CA THR A 896 -26.15 -5.57 -0.77
C THR A 896 -25.95 -7.08 -0.92
N LEU A 897 -25.06 -7.48 -1.82
CA LEU A 897 -24.73 -8.89 -2.10
C LEU A 897 -24.07 -9.55 -0.90
N MET A 898 -24.43 -10.80 -0.63
CA MET A 898 -23.89 -11.55 0.51
C MET A 898 -23.44 -12.94 0.09
N TYR A 899 -24.34 -13.70 -0.55
CA TYR A 899 -24.09 -15.09 -0.93
C TYR A 899 -24.47 -15.36 -2.37
N ARG A 900 -23.83 -16.39 -2.92
CA ARG A 900 -24.23 -17.01 -4.17
C ARG A 900 -24.64 -18.45 -3.93
N MET A 901 -25.74 -18.83 -4.57
CA MET A 901 -26.29 -20.18 -4.56
C MET A 901 -26.30 -20.74 -5.98
N ASP A 902 -25.69 -21.90 -6.19
CA ASP A 902 -25.64 -22.62 -7.48
C ASP A 902 -25.86 -24.12 -7.28
N PHE A 903 -26.21 -24.83 -8.35
CA PHE A 903 -26.08 -26.29 -8.36
C PHE A 903 -24.60 -26.68 -8.23
N ALA A 904 -24.30 -27.69 -7.40
CA ALA A 904 -22.94 -28.22 -7.28
C ALA A 904 -22.49 -28.89 -8.58
N ASP A 905 -23.40 -29.65 -9.23
CA ASP A 905 -23.28 -30.11 -10.61
C ASP A 905 -24.54 -29.70 -11.40
N ARG A 906 -24.33 -28.88 -12.46
CA ARG A 906 -25.41 -28.42 -13.33
C ARG A 906 -26.06 -29.55 -14.13
N SER A 907 -25.39 -30.68 -14.30
CA SER A 907 -25.95 -31.84 -15.00
C SER A 907 -27.11 -32.49 -14.24
N GLU A 908 -27.10 -32.39 -12.91
CA GLU A 908 -28.14 -32.95 -12.03
C GLU A 908 -29.43 -32.13 -12.05
N ALA A 909 -29.36 -30.83 -12.37
CA ALA A 909 -30.51 -29.94 -12.40
C ALA A 909 -31.68 -30.46 -13.25
N LYS A 910 -31.39 -31.18 -14.35
CA LYS A 910 -32.40 -31.76 -15.25
C LYS A 910 -33.17 -32.95 -14.65
N ARG A 911 -32.66 -33.56 -13.59
CA ARG A 911 -33.21 -34.75 -12.95
C ARG A 911 -34.02 -34.44 -11.69
N LEU A 912 -34.08 -33.17 -11.29
CA LEU A 912 -34.70 -32.73 -10.05
C LEU A 912 -36.09 -32.13 -10.30
N ASN A 913 -37.00 -32.39 -9.38
CA ASN A 913 -38.33 -31.77 -9.40
C ASN A 913 -38.24 -30.38 -8.75
N LEU A 914 -38.02 -29.36 -9.58
CA LEU A 914 -37.91 -27.96 -9.17
C LEU A 914 -39.28 -27.30 -8.91
N PRO A 915 -39.37 -26.22 -8.10
CA PRO A 915 -38.29 -25.59 -7.34
C PRO A 915 -37.89 -26.41 -6.11
N LEU A 916 -36.60 -26.36 -5.74
CA LEU A 916 -36.14 -26.88 -4.45
C LEU A 916 -36.51 -25.88 -3.35
N ARG A 917 -37.00 -26.37 -2.22
CA ARG A 917 -37.14 -25.62 -0.96
C ARG A 917 -35.88 -25.85 -0.15
N ILE A 918 -35.14 -24.78 0.12
CA ILE A 918 -33.89 -24.83 0.88
C ILE A 918 -34.09 -24.11 2.20
N THR A 919 -33.81 -24.80 3.29
CA THR A 919 -33.82 -24.25 4.63
C THR A 919 -32.41 -23.81 4.99
N LEU A 920 -32.25 -22.52 5.30
CA LEU A 920 -31.01 -21.94 5.78
C LEU A 920 -31.08 -21.79 7.29
N GLU A 921 -30.01 -22.17 7.98
CA GLU A 921 -29.85 -22.07 9.43
C GLU A 921 -28.72 -21.10 9.76
N ARG A 922 -28.86 -20.34 10.84
CA ARG A 922 -27.78 -19.47 11.34
C ARG A 922 -26.65 -20.31 11.95
N ILE A 923 -25.42 -20.07 11.51
CA ILE A 923 -24.23 -20.72 12.06
C ILE A 923 -23.92 -20.11 13.44
N PRO A 924 -23.65 -20.92 14.48
CA PRO A 924 -23.15 -20.42 15.76
C PRO A 924 -21.84 -19.66 15.58
N GLU A 925 -21.69 -18.54 16.29
CA GLU A 925 -20.54 -17.63 16.12
C GLU A 925 -19.17 -18.31 16.28
N GLU A 926 -19.07 -19.29 17.19
CA GLU A 926 -17.85 -20.07 17.43
C GLU A 926 -17.44 -21.00 16.27
N ASP A 927 -18.37 -21.30 15.37
CA ASP A 927 -18.15 -22.18 14.22
C ASP A 927 -18.03 -21.42 12.89
N GLU A 928 -18.38 -20.13 12.83
CA GLU A 928 -18.32 -19.32 11.60
C GLU A 928 -16.92 -19.36 10.95
N ALA A 929 -15.86 -19.26 11.75
CA ALA A 929 -14.48 -19.29 11.26
C ALA A 929 -14.08 -20.63 10.61
N LYS A 930 -14.69 -21.74 11.06
CA LYS A 930 -14.54 -23.08 10.46
C LYS A 930 -15.39 -23.25 9.21
N LYS A 931 -16.35 -22.35 8.98
CA LYS A 931 -17.33 -22.38 7.89
C LYS A 931 -17.12 -21.23 6.91
N ASP A 932 -15.86 -20.86 6.66
CA ASP A 932 -15.44 -19.80 5.74
C ASP A 932 -16.12 -18.44 6.02
N PHE A 933 -16.35 -18.12 7.29
CA PHE A 933 -16.97 -16.86 7.74
C PHE A 933 -18.40 -16.65 7.24
N LYS A 934 -19.07 -17.71 6.80
CA LYS A 934 -20.51 -17.66 6.52
C LYS A 934 -21.28 -17.49 7.82
N LEU A 935 -22.37 -16.74 7.76
CA LEU A 935 -23.31 -16.57 8.88
C LEU A 935 -24.46 -17.58 8.82
N PHE A 936 -24.68 -18.20 7.65
CA PHE A 936 -25.73 -19.19 7.43
C PHE A 936 -25.19 -20.40 6.68
N GLU A 937 -25.81 -21.56 6.91
CA GLU A 937 -25.58 -22.78 6.13
C GLU A 937 -26.88 -23.46 5.71
N ILE A 938 -26.77 -24.44 4.81
CA ILE A 938 -27.92 -25.23 4.37
C ILE A 938 -28.22 -26.30 5.42
N GLU A 939 -29.38 -26.19 6.05
CA GLU A 939 -29.92 -27.19 6.98
C GLU A 939 -30.61 -28.33 6.23
N SER A 940 -31.45 -28.02 5.25
CA SER A 940 -32.18 -29.05 4.48
C SER A 940 -32.47 -28.58 3.06
N ILE A 941 -32.66 -29.56 2.18
CA ILE A 941 -33.10 -29.35 0.80
C ILE A 941 -34.25 -30.32 0.55
N GLU A 942 -35.38 -29.82 0.07
CA GLU A 942 -36.53 -30.62 -0.35
C GLU A 942 -36.87 -30.30 -1.80
N ASP A 943 -37.29 -31.29 -2.57
CA ASP A 943 -37.83 -31.06 -3.92
C ASP A 943 -39.30 -30.63 -3.90
N ALA A 944 -39.88 -30.38 -5.08
CA ALA A 944 -41.27 -29.94 -5.20
C ALA A 944 -42.30 -30.98 -4.70
N ASP A 945 -41.93 -32.25 -4.58
CA ASP A 945 -42.78 -33.33 -4.05
C ASP A 945 -42.58 -33.52 -2.52
N GLY A 946 -41.67 -32.75 -1.91
CA GLY A 946 -41.33 -32.85 -0.49
C GLY A 946 -40.33 -33.96 -0.17
N MET A 947 -39.61 -34.49 -1.16
CA MET A 947 -38.52 -35.44 -0.89
C MET A 947 -37.26 -34.70 -0.45
N THR A 948 -36.69 -35.11 0.68
CA THR A 948 -35.41 -34.59 1.17
C THR A 948 -34.25 -35.03 0.26
N LEU A 949 -33.43 -34.07 -0.14
CA LEU A 949 -32.27 -34.25 -1.02
C LEU A 949 -30.95 -34.03 -0.26
N PRO A 950 -29.82 -34.55 -0.77
CA PRO A 950 -28.51 -34.29 -0.19
C PRO A 950 -28.14 -32.80 -0.22
N ARG A 951 -27.64 -32.26 0.91
CA ARG A 951 -27.17 -30.86 1.02
C ARG A 951 -26.08 -30.51 -0.01
N SER A 952 -25.26 -31.50 -0.40
CA SER A 952 -24.17 -31.34 -1.37
C SER A 952 -24.64 -30.99 -2.79
N LEU A 953 -25.95 -31.10 -3.06
CA LEU A 953 -26.53 -30.81 -4.37
C LEU A 953 -26.51 -29.32 -4.71
N VAL A 954 -26.57 -28.47 -3.68
CA VAL A 954 -26.52 -27.01 -3.81
C VAL A 954 -25.26 -26.47 -3.15
N ARG A 955 -24.52 -25.65 -3.89
CA ARG A 955 -23.37 -24.90 -3.39
C ARG A 955 -23.85 -23.55 -2.89
N PHE A 956 -23.60 -23.26 -1.61
CA PHE A 956 -23.89 -21.98 -0.96
C PHE A 956 -22.60 -21.37 -0.38
N ARG A 957 -22.20 -20.21 -0.91
CA ARG A 957 -20.90 -19.58 -0.63
C ARG A 957 -21.00 -18.07 -0.48
N LEU A 958 -20.11 -17.51 0.34
CA LEU A 958 -19.91 -16.06 0.45
C LEU A 958 -19.47 -15.50 -0.91
N GLN A 959 -20.14 -14.44 -1.36
CA GLN A 959 -19.81 -13.78 -2.62
C GLN A 959 -20.44 -12.38 -2.65
N THR A 960 -19.63 -11.36 -2.35
CA THR A 960 -20.07 -9.96 -2.27
C THR A 960 -19.84 -9.19 -3.58
N LEU A 961 -19.29 -9.85 -4.61
CA LEU A 961 -19.18 -9.35 -5.99
C LEU A 961 -19.93 -10.23 -6.99
N ARG A 962 -20.61 -9.61 -7.96
CA ARG A 962 -21.40 -10.34 -8.99
C ARG A 962 -20.51 -11.19 -9.90
N ASN A 963 -19.38 -10.66 -10.35
CA ASN A 963 -18.51 -11.32 -11.32
C ASN A 963 -17.44 -12.18 -10.63
N ASP A 964 -17.41 -13.48 -10.93
CA ASP A 964 -16.38 -14.41 -10.44
C ASP A 964 -14.97 -14.04 -10.95
N GLN A 965 -14.86 -13.44 -12.15
CA GLN A 965 -13.59 -13.03 -12.75
C GLN A 965 -12.97 -11.80 -12.06
N GLY A 966 -13.79 -11.02 -11.35
CA GLY A 966 -13.35 -9.88 -10.55
C GLY A 966 -13.94 -8.55 -10.98
N TYR A 967 -13.45 -7.50 -10.32
CA TYR A 967 -13.83 -6.10 -10.54
C TYR A 967 -13.19 -5.56 -11.83
N TRP A 968 -13.79 -4.52 -12.43
CA TRP A 968 -13.40 -4.03 -13.76
C TRP A 968 -11.93 -3.54 -13.82
N MET A 969 -11.36 -3.07 -12.71
CA MET A 969 -9.94 -2.70 -12.63
C MET A 969 -9.00 -3.91 -12.74
N ASP A 970 -9.44 -5.10 -12.32
CA ASP A 970 -8.67 -6.34 -12.44
C ASP A 970 -8.99 -7.12 -13.71
N THR A 971 -10.16 -6.91 -14.32
CA THR A 971 -10.50 -7.57 -15.59
C THR A 971 -10.14 -6.72 -16.81
N GLY A 972 -10.07 -5.39 -16.66
CA GLY A 972 -9.94 -4.42 -17.75
C GLY A 972 -11.13 -4.37 -18.70
N SER A 973 -12.29 -4.90 -18.29
CA SER A 973 -13.49 -5.00 -19.12
C SER A 973 -14.47 -3.86 -18.85
N PHE A 974 -15.06 -3.33 -19.92
CA PHE A 974 -16.02 -2.22 -19.93
C PHE A 974 -17.24 -2.57 -20.78
N ASP A 975 -18.33 -1.85 -20.57
CA ASP A 975 -19.53 -1.97 -21.38
C ASP A 975 -19.34 -1.16 -22.67
N VAL A 976 -19.22 -1.87 -23.80
CA VAL A 976 -19.09 -1.28 -25.13
C VAL A 976 -20.40 -1.53 -25.88
N ASP A 977 -21.19 -0.48 -26.14
CA ASP A 977 -22.45 -0.56 -26.89
C ASP A 977 -22.17 -0.91 -28.38
N VAL A 978 -22.14 -2.20 -28.69
CA VAL A 978 -21.99 -2.76 -30.06
C VAL A 978 -23.29 -2.65 -30.85
#